data_AF-A0A6M3IWN9-F1
#
_entry.id   AF-A0A6M3IWN9-F1
#
_cell.length_a   1.000
_cell.length_b   1.000
_cell.length_c   1.000
_cell.angle_alpha   90.00
_cell.angle_beta   90.00
_cell.angle_gamma   90.00
#
_symmetry.space_group_name_H-M   'P 1'
#
loop_
_entity.id
_entity.type
_entity.pdbx_description
1 polymer ?
#
loop_
_entity_poly.entity_id
_entity_poly.type
_entity_poly.pdbx_seq_one_letter_code
_entity_poly.pdbx_strand_id
1 'polypeptide(L)'
;MRVPNGLELYLTGASADGATQEFPALSLGGYRSCVPLRRLGVQITDPIPEIIIERVSGDCGEGDGLLVAVTTDSLTFKAPGDTVGTAVSIANGETKTIASNDADKWVQVTRDSANDMAGSMTLTLAKPFNSVVGGEDTTSAGTTEYHGAMFNASAAVTNLYVWIGAGLSVAWEVPDADDKIQEIATLATAPAAVSWNSGMSLGAGLSLASLASGSNYGLWFRRVVAPASAGSAKDETSIYMQWTSGGNTYTEFIPGLFRTSHAAGAQYELYAGVDTAPDFASAPAATSATETIDYALTPPGSGTRTYHLVVRYRNDYGLLSGNIFERLIEIDTNGDEVIPVPSAPTNITVVDSVGGELRVNAEYLPSDDSYPANTWRIYVRADGVDPVAGVDTPTEISMAASVIYPTAGRVLNTTIGPYPLDSDVRVLVTAYRSSSAAESTNTTATSITVGTTDPASPKVGRLFAGIANLLMGTRNSIETTTTYDATYSVTGEIHSGYTDFKVGSTVLFRLRYDSANPANNGFWTTLAVDQILHSAAASDDPVDVVSATEMYVTVDSVRRLKIDATAGTIEFARLTQTAIASLVSCRSALPFKAFSGVTCFQVYDPYTGDFVTAATLSNAGVFSIGVPWRQRATVGEFE
;
A
#
# COMPACT_ATOMS: atom_id res chain seq x y z
N MET A 1 -27.05 3.66 -49.78
CA MET A 1 -27.46 4.52 -48.65
C MET A 1 -28.74 3.94 -48.08
N ARG A 2 -28.69 3.38 -46.86
CA ARG A 2 -29.85 2.80 -46.17
C ARG A 2 -30.73 4.00 -45.70
N VAL A 3 -31.91 4.15 -46.29
CA VAL A 3 -32.89 5.24 -46.02
C VAL A 3 -33.41 5.11 -44.59
N PRO A 4 -33.84 6.20 -43.90
CA PRO A 4 -34.39 6.14 -42.55
C PRO A 4 -35.42 5.03 -42.42
N ASN A 5 -35.16 4.17 -41.45
CA ASN A 5 -35.94 3.00 -41.09
C ASN A 5 -37.38 3.49 -40.87
N GLY A 6 -38.29 3.20 -41.81
CA GLY A 6 -39.66 3.76 -41.84
C GLY A 6 -40.57 3.36 -40.67
N LEU A 7 -40.01 2.73 -39.65
CA LEU A 7 -40.64 2.20 -38.45
C LEU A 7 -39.68 2.41 -37.27
N GLU A 8 -40.20 2.91 -36.15
CA GLU A 8 -39.47 3.02 -34.90
C GLU A 8 -40.39 2.67 -33.73
N LEU A 9 -39.82 2.12 -32.65
CA LEU A 9 -40.52 1.77 -31.43
C LEU A 9 -40.21 2.78 -30.33
N TYR A 10 -41.24 3.28 -29.66
CA TYR A 10 -41.14 4.33 -28.64
C TYR A 10 -41.70 3.87 -27.29
N LEU A 11 -41.23 4.52 -26.23
CA LEU A 11 -41.79 4.37 -24.89
C LEU A 11 -43.26 4.86 -24.86
N THR A 12 -44.01 4.46 -23.84
CA THR A 12 -45.39 4.95 -23.58
C THR A 12 -45.46 5.63 -22.21
N GLY A 13 -46.64 6.13 -21.84
CA GLY A 13 -46.88 6.84 -20.58
C GLY A 13 -46.63 8.35 -20.67
N ALA A 14 -46.58 8.89 -21.89
CA ALA A 14 -46.44 10.33 -22.10
C ALA A 14 -47.75 11.07 -21.80
N SER A 15 -47.67 12.36 -21.48
CA SER A 15 -48.85 13.20 -21.19
C SER A 15 -49.68 13.55 -22.44
N ALA A 16 -49.07 13.44 -23.63
CA ALA A 16 -49.67 13.60 -24.95
C ALA A 16 -48.80 12.85 -25.98
N ASP A 17 -49.32 12.62 -27.18
CA ASP A 17 -48.53 12.01 -28.26
C ASP A 17 -47.28 12.84 -28.57
N GLY A 18 -46.12 12.19 -28.56
CA GLY A 18 -44.82 12.82 -28.77
C GLY A 18 -44.31 13.68 -27.61
N ALA A 19 -45.00 13.69 -26.46
CA ALA A 19 -44.45 14.30 -25.25
C ALA A 19 -43.33 13.43 -24.65
N THR A 20 -42.49 14.02 -23.80
CA THR A 20 -41.34 13.31 -23.21
C THR A 20 -41.76 12.40 -22.06
N GLN A 21 -41.30 11.16 -22.13
CA GLN A 21 -41.25 10.18 -21.05
C GLN A 21 -39.95 9.41 -21.23
N GLU A 22 -39.06 9.43 -20.24
CA GLU A 22 -37.70 8.88 -20.35
C GLU A 22 -37.48 7.59 -19.55
N PHE A 23 -38.45 7.18 -18.73
CA PHE A 23 -38.28 6.09 -17.77
C PHE A 23 -38.97 4.80 -18.26
N PRO A 24 -38.23 3.78 -18.71
CA PRO A 24 -38.82 2.53 -19.21
C PRO A 24 -39.79 1.84 -18.22
N ALA A 25 -39.51 1.95 -16.92
CA ALA A 25 -40.36 1.43 -15.84
C ALA A 25 -41.78 2.01 -15.83
N LEU A 26 -41.94 3.24 -16.33
CA LEU A 26 -43.23 3.95 -16.38
C LEU A 26 -43.94 3.79 -17.73
N SER A 27 -43.46 2.93 -18.62
CA SER A 27 -44.14 2.61 -19.88
C SER A 27 -45.31 1.67 -19.65
N LEU A 28 -46.34 2.18 -18.97
CA LEU A 28 -47.57 1.47 -18.59
C LEU A 28 -48.71 1.67 -19.60
N GLY A 29 -48.38 2.02 -20.85
CA GLY A 29 -49.35 2.34 -21.90
C GLY A 29 -49.74 3.82 -21.92
N GLY A 30 -50.87 4.18 -22.52
CA GLY A 30 -51.23 5.58 -22.79
C GLY A 30 -50.58 6.12 -24.08
N TYR A 31 -50.25 7.42 -24.10
CA TYR A 31 -49.68 8.07 -25.29
C TYR A 31 -48.23 7.65 -25.54
N ARG A 32 -47.86 7.63 -26.82
CA ARG A 32 -46.48 7.43 -27.29
C ARG A 32 -45.58 8.59 -26.84
N SER A 33 -44.40 8.25 -26.34
CA SER A 33 -43.31 9.19 -26.02
C SER A 33 -42.52 9.60 -27.28
N CYS A 34 -41.88 10.77 -27.26
CA CYS A 34 -40.84 11.09 -28.25
C CYS A 34 -39.53 10.31 -28.06
N VAL A 35 -39.38 9.62 -26.92
CA VAL A 35 -38.18 8.86 -26.58
C VAL A 35 -38.25 7.45 -27.19
N PRO A 36 -37.34 7.09 -28.12
CA PRO A 36 -37.31 5.77 -28.71
C PRO A 36 -36.86 4.72 -27.69
N LEU A 37 -37.30 3.49 -27.89
CA LEU A 37 -36.87 2.36 -27.07
C LEU A 37 -35.37 2.08 -27.35
N ARG A 38 -34.58 2.05 -26.28
CA ARG A 38 -33.13 1.85 -26.38
C ARG A 38 -32.78 0.39 -26.73
N ARG A 39 -32.02 0.21 -27.81
CA ARG A 39 -31.51 -1.10 -28.29
C ARG A 39 -30.30 -1.56 -27.48
N LEU A 40 -29.20 -0.82 -27.60
CA LEU A 40 -27.97 -0.98 -26.81
C LEU A 40 -27.66 0.32 -26.07
N GLY A 41 -27.10 0.20 -24.88
CA GLY A 41 -26.39 1.28 -24.22
C GLY A 41 -25.05 1.52 -24.90
N VAL A 42 -24.66 2.78 -25.03
CA VAL A 42 -23.41 3.20 -25.67
C VAL A 42 -22.62 4.03 -24.68
N GLN A 43 -21.38 3.62 -24.40
CA GLN A 43 -20.39 4.44 -23.73
C GLN A 43 -19.33 4.86 -24.75
N ILE A 44 -19.06 6.15 -24.83
CA ILE A 44 -18.14 6.72 -25.81
C ILE A 44 -16.78 6.96 -25.15
N THR A 45 -15.71 6.50 -25.79
CA THR A 45 -14.32 6.81 -25.46
C THR A 45 -13.64 7.44 -26.67
N ASP A 46 -12.80 8.45 -26.44
CA ASP A 46 -12.11 9.24 -27.49
C ASP A 46 -13.07 9.82 -28.54
N PRO A 47 -14.00 10.71 -28.15
CA PRO A 47 -15.02 11.19 -29.08
C PRO A 47 -14.41 11.92 -30.28
N ILE A 48 -14.96 11.67 -31.47
CA ILE A 48 -14.83 12.58 -32.62
C ILE A 48 -15.76 13.77 -32.31
N PRO A 49 -15.23 14.98 -32.02
CA PRO A 49 -16.03 16.07 -31.45
C PRO A 49 -17.23 16.51 -32.28
N GLU A 50 -17.15 16.37 -33.61
CA GLU A 50 -18.20 16.78 -34.56
C GLU A 50 -19.35 15.77 -34.71
N ILE A 51 -19.33 14.67 -33.95
CA ILE A 51 -20.23 13.53 -34.14
C ILE A 51 -21.03 13.21 -32.87
N ILE A 52 -22.35 13.21 -33.04
CA ILE A 52 -23.32 12.75 -32.04
C ILE A 52 -23.78 11.34 -32.43
N ILE A 53 -23.73 10.41 -31.47
CA ILE A 53 -24.31 9.08 -31.65
C ILE A 53 -25.80 9.15 -31.32
N GLU A 54 -26.63 8.89 -32.34
CA GLU A 54 -28.09 8.85 -32.17
C GLU A 54 -28.51 7.46 -31.70
N ARG A 55 -28.08 6.42 -32.43
CA ARG A 55 -28.56 5.04 -32.26
C ARG A 55 -27.53 4.03 -32.71
N VAL A 56 -27.61 2.83 -32.15
CA VAL A 56 -26.83 1.65 -32.57
C VAL A 56 -27.78 0.47 -32.71
N SER A 57 -27.61 -0.32 -33.77
CA SER A 57 -28.35 -1.56 -33.99
C SER A 57 -28.10 -2.55 -32.86
N GLY A 58 -29.14 -3.26 -32.39
CA GLY A 58 -28.94 -4.36 -31.45
C GLY A 58 -28.10 -5.50 -32.02
N ASP A 59 -28.12 -5.69 -33.34
CA ASP A 59 -27.36 -6.73 -34.04
C ASP A 59 -25.84 -6.53 -33.96
N CYS A 60 -25.38 -5.35 -33.54
CA CYS A 60 -23.97 -5.10 -33.25
C CYS A 60 -23.42 -5.98 -32.12
N GLY A 61 -24.28 -6.43 -31.18
CA GLY A 61 -23.86 -7.18 -30.00
C GLY A 61 -23.13 -6.33 -28.95
N GLU A 62 -22.67 -6.98 -27.88
CA GLU A 62 -21.89 -6.33 -26.80
C GLU A 62 -20.40 -6.28 -27.15
N GLY A 63 -19.69 -5.30 -26.59
CA GLY A 63 -18.25 -5.10 -26.77
C GLY A 63 -17.91 -3.78 -27.47
N ASP A 64 -16.67 -3.66 -27.92
CA ASP A 64 -16.17 -2.40 -28.48
C ASP A 64 -16.35 -2.34 -30.00
N GLY A 65 -17.13 -1.35 -30.45
CA GLY A 65 -17.19 -0.90 -31.83
C GLY A 65 -16.25 0.29 -32.06
N LEU A 66 -15.86 0.50 -33.31
CA LEU A 66 -14.95 1.58 -33.70
C LEU A 66 -15.54 2.40 -34.85
N LEU A 67 -15.61 3.71 -34.66
CA LEU A 67 -16.00 4.69 -35.68
C LEU A 67 -14.76 5.52 -36.04
N VAL A 68 -14.41 5.62 -37.32
CA VAL A 68 -13.16 6.28 -37.77
C VAL A 68 -13.46 7.32 -38.83
N ALA A 69 -12.94 8.53 -38.65
CA ALA A 69 -12.92 9.56 -39.69
C ALA A 69 -11.86 9.22 -40.74
N VAL A 70 -12.31 8.96 -41.97
CA VAL A 70 -11.45 8.54 -43.09
C VAL A 70 -11.06 9.74 -43.96
N THR A 71 -11.95 10.71 -44.04
CA THR A 71 -11.72 12.04 -44.64
C THR A 71 -12.28 13.10 -43.69
N THR A 72 -12.16 14.37 -44.09
CA THR A 72 -12.73 15.51 -43.34
C THR A 72 -14.26 15.46 -43.21
N ASP A 73 -14.92 14.61 -44.00
CA ASP A 73 -16.37 14.52 -44.12
C ASP A 73 -16.92 13.09 -44.25
N SER A 74 -16.11 12.05 -44.01
CA SER A 74 -16.57 10.66 -44.09
C SER A 74 -16.13 9.80 -42.92
N LEU A 75 -17.00 8.86 -42.56
CA LEU A 75 -16.83 7.93 -41.45
C LEU A 75 -16.94 6.49 -41.92
N THR A 76 -16.19 5.61 -41.29
CA THR A 76 -16.39 4.15 -41.34
C THR A 76 -16.75 3.62 -39.97
N PHE A 77 -17.54 2.56 -39.92
CA PHE A 77 -17.90 1.87 -38.68
C PHE A 77 -17.46 0.41 -38.73
N LYS A 78 -17.04 -0.11 -37.59
CA LYS A 78 -16.73 -1.52 -37.34
C LYS A 78 -17.43 -1.93 -36.04
N ALA A 79 -18.42 -2.80 -36.12
CA ALA A 79 -19.10 -3.34 -34.95
C ALA A 79 -18.21 -4.32 -34.17
N PRO A 80 -18.51 -4.62 -32.89
CA PRO A 80 -17.80 -5.64 -32.12
C PRO A 80 -17.69 -6.97 -32.87
N GLY A 81 -16.48 -7.50 -32.98
CA GLY A 81 -16.19 -8.77 -33.67
C GLY A 81 -16.43 -8.78 -35.19
N ASP A 82 -16.78 -7.66 -35.81
CA ASP A 82 -16.98 -7.55 -37.26
C ASP A 82 -15.78 -6.89 -37.96
N THR A 83 -15.86 -6.72 -39.28
CA THR A 83 -14.90 -5.97 -40.11
C THR A 83 -15.46 -4.61 -40.50
N VAL A 84 -14.55 -3.70 -40.89
CA VAL A 84 -14.91 -2.31 -41.21
C VAL A 84 -15.83 -2.24 -42.42
N GLY A 85 -16.89 -1.43 -42.32
CA GLY A 85 -17.81 -1.15 -43.41
C GLY A 85 -17.27 -0.14 -44.43
N THR A 86 -18.12 0.21 -45.40
CA THR A 86 -17.80 1.22 -46.41
C THR A 86 -17.88 2.63 -45.82
N ALA A 87 -16.99 3.53 -46.25
CA ALA A 87 -17.01 4.93 -45.83
C ALA A 87 -18.29 5.63 -46.29
N VAL A 88 -18.90 6.42 -45.40
CA VAL A 88 -20.11 7.20 -45.65
C VAL A 88 -19.80 8.68 -45.45
N SER A 89 -19.97 9.48 -46.51
CA SER A 89 -19.90 10.94 -46.42
C SER A 89 -21.12 11.50 -45.68
N ILE A 90 -20.87 12.46 -44.79
CA ILE A 90 -21.87 13.11 -43.94
C ILE A 90 -21.62 14.62 -43.90
N ALA A 91 -22.59 15.38 -44.41
CA ALA A 91 -22.53 16.84 -44.39
C ALA A 91 -22.83 17.40 -42.99
N ASN A 92 -22.42 18.64 -42.72
CA ASN A 92 -22.79 19.33 -41.48
C ASN A 92 -24.33 19.45 -41.36
N GLY A 93 -24.88 19.10 -40.20
CA GLY A 93 -26.31 19.06 -39.91
C GLY A 93 -27.03 17.81 -40.43
N GLU A 94 -26.32 16.86 -41.02
CA GLU A 94 -26.90 15.65 -41.58
C GLU A 94 -26.84 14.48 -40.59
N THR A 95 -27.89 13.65 -40.58
CA THR A 95 -27.92 12.35 -39.89
C THR A 95 -27.76 11.22 -40.89
N LYS A 96 -26.82 10.30 -40.67
CA LYS A 96 -26.57 9.14 -41.52
C LYS A 96 -26.49 7.85 -40.73
N THR A 97 -26.94 6.78 -41.37
CA THR A 97 -26.68 5.40 -40.94
C THR A 97 -25.40 4.90 -41.59
N ILE A 98 -24.44 4.49 -40.77
CA ILE A 98 -23.15 3.95 -41.16
C ILE A 98 -23.15 2.48 -40.76
N ALA A 99 -23.17 1.61 -41.77
CA ALA A 99 -23.10 0.18 -41.56
C ALA A 99 -21.65 -0.26 -41.32
N SER A 100 -21.50 -1.34 -40.55
CA SER A 100 -20.32 -2.18 -40.52
C SER A 100 -20.22 -2.95 -41.85
N ASN A 101 -19.35 -3.97 -41.94
CA ASN A 101 -19.36 -4.85 -43.10
C ASN A 101 -20.69 -5.63 -43.23
N ASP A 102 -21.27 -6.05 -42.12
CA ASP A 102 -22.66 -6.53 -42.08
C ASP A 102 -23.64 -5.34 -42.08
N ALA A 103 -24.59 -5.34 -43.01
CA ALA A 103 -25.55 -4.26 -43.18
C ALA A 103 -26.49 -4.12 -41.97
N ASP A 104 -26.78 -5.20 -41.24
CA ASP A 104 -27.66 -5.20 -40.07
C ASP A 104 -26.96 -4.68 -38.82
N LYS A 105 -25.63 -4.60 -38.84
CA LYS A 105 -24.80 -3.96 -37.82
C LYS A 105 -24.50 -2.53 -38.22
N TRP A 106 -25.13 -1.56 -37.58
CA TRP A 106 -24.99 -0.16 -37.96
C TRP A 106 -25.04 0.78 -36.76
N VAL A 107 -24.52 1.98 -36.97
CA VAL A 107 -24.65 3.13 -36.08
C VAL A 107 -25.26 4.29 -36.86
N GLN A 108 -26.20 5.00 -36.25
CA GLN A 108 -26.72 6.24 -36.78
C GLN A 108 -26.08 7.40 -36.03
N VAL A 109 -25.56 8.35 -36.81
CA VAL A 109 -24.82 9.50 -36.29
C VAL A 109 -25.32 10.77 -36.93
N THR A 110 -25.24 11.87 -36.17
CA THR A 110 -25.45 13.23 -36.67
C THR A 110 -24.13 13.98 -36.63
N ARG A 111 -23.78 14.67 -37.72
CA ARG A 111 -22.67 15.62 -37.73
C ARG A 111 -23.19 16.99 -37.35
N ASP A 112 -22.73 17.55 -36.25
CA ASP A 112 -23.26 18.81 -35.68
C ASP A 112 -22.36 20.04 -35.94
N SER A 113 -21.22 19.83 -36.59
CA SER A 113 -20.24 20.87 -36.89
C SER A 113 -19.66 20.78 -38.30
N ALA A 114 -19.31 21.94 -38.85
CA ALA A 114 -18.64 22.07 -40.14
C ALA A 114 -17.11 21.88 -40.08
N ASN A 115 -16.54 21.71 -38.87
CA ASN A 115 -15.11 21.44 -38.72
C ASN A 115 -14.73 20.09 -39.35
N ASP A 116 -13.47 19.96 -39.76
CA ASP A 116 -12.94 18.72 -40.32
C ASP A 116 -12.94 17.61 -39.27
N MET A 117 -13.55 16.47 -39.59
CA MET A 117 -13.50 15.29 -38.73
C MET A 117 -12.10 14.65 -38.78
N ALA A 118 -11.61 14.19 -37.63
CA ALA A 118 -10.36 13.46 -37.52
C ALA A 118 -10.38 12.45 -36.37
N GLY A 119 -9.50 11.44 -36.45
CA GLY A 119 -9.31 10.46 -35.40
C GLY A 119 -10.34 9.33 -35.41
N SER A 120 -10.50 8.68 -34.25
CA SER A 120 -11.36 7.52 -34.06
C SER A 120 -12.08 7.60 -32.73
N MET A 121 -13.34 7.16 -32.72
CA MET A 121 -14.21 7.05 -31.55
C MET A 121 -14.49 5.58 -31.25
N THR A 122 -14.31 5.18 -30.00
CA THR A 122 -14.66 3.84 -29.52
C THR A 122 -16.04 3.86 -28.89
N LEU A 123 -16.90 2.93 -29.31
CA LEU A 123 -18.26 2.74 -28.81
C LEU A 123 -18.29 1.43 -28.02
N THR A 124 -18.25 1.51 -26.69
CA THR A 124 -18.47 0.33 -25.84
C THR A 124 -19.97 0.09 -25.73
N LEU A 125 -20.43 -1.02 -26.32
CA LEU A 125 -21.83 -1.39 -26.43
C LEU A 125 -22.20 -2.41 -25.35
N ALA A 126 -23.31 -2.17 -24.66
CA ALA A 126 -23.84 -3.07 -23.64
C ALA A 126 -25.36 -3.20 -23.75
N LYS A 127 -25.92 -4.36 -23.42
CA LYS A 127 -27.38 -4.53 -23.36
C LYS A 127 -27.94 -3.75 -22.15
N PRO A 128 -29.05 -3.01 -22.30
CA PRO A 128 -29.58 -2.20 -21.21
C PRO A 128 -30.26 -3.08 -20.16
N PHE A 129 -29.93 -2.83 -18.89
CA PHE A 129 -30.73 -3.32 -17.76
C PHE A 129 -31.99 -2.48 -17.59
N ASN A 130 -33.07 -3.08 -17.09
CA ASN A 130 -34.31 -2.38 -16.73
C ASN A 130 -34.93 -1.60 -17.90
N SER A 131 -34.83 -2.14 -19.12
CA SER A 131 -35.53 -1.63 -20.30
C SER A 131 -36.97 -2.13 -20.34
N VAL A 132 -37.81 -1.57 -21.21
CA VAL A 132 -39.19 -2.05 -21.44
C VAL A 132 -39.24 -3.54 -21.82
N VAL A 133 -38.24 -4.02 -22.56
CA VAL A 133 -38.11 -5.44 -22.95
C VAL A 133 -37.58 -6.27 -21.78
N GLY A 134 -36.59 -5.74 -21.04
CA GLY A 134 -35.94 -6.40 -19.90
C GLY A 134 -36.83 -6.57 -18.67
N GLY A 135 -37.72 -5.60 -18.42
CA GLY A 135 -38.44 -5.48 -17.15
C GLY A 135 -37.51 -5.13 -15.99
N GLU A 136 -38.06 -5.04 -14.78
CA GLU A 136 -37.29 -4.68 -13.58
C GLU A 136 -36.54 -5.87 -12.98
N ASP A 137 -35.49 -5.58 -12.20
CA ASP A 137 -34.85 -6.57 -11.34
C ASP A 137 -35.88 -7.20 -10.38
N THR A 138 -35.79 -8.51 -10.17
CA THR A 138 -36.84 -9.26 -9.48
C THR A 138 -36.29 -10.30 -8.51
N THR A 139 -37.20 -10.99 -7.82
CA THR A 139 -36.88 -12.11 -6.93
C THR A 139 -37.36 -13.42 -7.52
N SER A 140 -36.77 -14.53 -7.08
CA SER A 140 -37.19 -15.88 -7.45
C SER A 140 -38.57 -16.28 -6.92
N ALA A 141 -39.33 -15.38 -6.30
CA ALA A 141 -40.68 -15.65 -5.80
C ALA A 141 -41.70 -15.89 -6.93
N GLY A 142 -41.31 -15.56 -8.17
CA GLY A 142 -42.15 -15.61 -9.34
C GLY A 142 -42.86 -14.28 -9.54
N THR A 143 -42.61 -13.66 -10.68
CA THR A 143 -43.13 -12.32 -11.01
C THR A 143 -43.63 -12.29 -12.43
N THR A 144 -44.65 -11.46 -12.66
CA THR A 144 -45.14 -11.16 -14.00
C THR A 144 -45.24 -9.66 -14.12
N GLU A 145 -44.60 -9.13 -15.16
CA GLU A 145 -44.58 -7.70 -15.45
C GLU A 145 -45.11 -7.41 -16.84
N TYR A 146 -45.79 -6.26 -16.96
CA TYR A 146 -46.38 -5.77 -18.20
C TYR A 146 -45.85 -4.38 -18.53
N HIS A 147 -45.40 -4.17 -19.77
CA HIS A 147 -45.02 -2.87 -20.29
C HIS A 147 -45.62 -2.63 -21.67
N GLY A 148 -45.91 -1.38 -22.01
CA GLY A 148 -46.41 -0.96 -23.32
C GLY A 148 -45.36 -0.17 -24.10
N ALA A 149 -45.24 -0.42 -25.40
CA ALA A 149 -44.53 0.43 -26.34
C ALA A 149 -45.42 0.72 -27.55
N MET A 150 -45.08 1.74 -28.33
CA MET A 150 -45.82 2.08 -29.55
C MET A 150 -44.88 2.21 -30.73
N PHE A 151 -45.19 1.47 -31.79
CA PHE A 151 -44.62 1.70 -33.10
C PHE A 151 -45.12 3.02 -33.64
N ASN A 152 -44.24 3.75 -34.31
CA ASN A 152 -44.61 4.83 -35.23
C ASN A 152 -43.98 4.57 -36.58
N ALA A 153 -44.82 4.58 -37.61
CA ALA A 153 -44.38 4.40 -38.98
C ALA A 153 -44.16 5.76 -39.64
N SER A 154 -42.92 6.20 -39.82
CA SER A 154 -42.61 7.45 -40.55
C SER A 154 -42.80 7.33 -42.07
N ALA A 155 -42.90 6.10 -42.57
CA ALA A 155 -43.26 5.77 -43.95
C ALA A 155 -44.24 4.59 -43.97
N ALA A 156 -44.86 4.28 -45.10
CA ALA A 156 -45.67 3.07 -45.20
C ALA A 156 -44.79 1.81 -45.01
N VAL A 157 -45.28 0.89 -44.19
CA VAL A 157 -44.61 -0.37 -43.84
C VAL A 157 -45.52 -1.54 -44.18
N THR A 158 -44.93 -2.64 -44.65
CA THR A 158 -45.62 -3.91 -44.90
C THR A 158 -44.86 -5.07 -44.27
N ASN A 159 -45.53 -6.21 -44.10
CA ASN A 159 -44.90 -7.44 -43.61
C ASN A 159 -44.19 -7.22 -42.27
N LEU A 160 -44.84 -6.53 -41.32
CA LEU A 160 -44.29 -6.31 -39.99
C LEU A 160 -44.50 -7.58 -39.17
N TYR A 161 -43.40 -8.19 -38.75
CA TYR A 161 -43.35 -9.34 -37.86
C TYR A 161 -42.63 -8.97 -36.57
N VAL A 162 -43.13 -9.51 -35.45
CA VAL A 162 -42.47 -9.42 -34.14
C VAL A 162 -42.46 -10.80 -33.50
N TRP A 163 -41.29 -11.30 -33.15
CA TRP A 163 -41.11 -12.54 -32.40
C TRP A 163 -40.14 -12.31 -31.25
N ILE A 164 -40.06 -13.26 -30.33
CA ILE A 164 -39.41 -13.03 -29.03
C ILE A 164 -38.28 -14.02 -28.73
N GLY A 165 -37.42 -13.66 -27.79
CA GLY A 165 -36.57 -14.60 -27.06
C GLY A 165 -37.33 -15.32 -25.93
N ALA A 166 -36.60 -16.15 -25.18
CA ALA A 166 -37.16 -16.85 -24.02
C ALA A 166 -37.62 -15.87 -22.91
N GLY A 167 -38.61 -16.29 -22.10
CA GLY A 167 -39.05 -15.54 -20.91
C GLY A 167 -39.98 -14.35 -21.17
N LEU A 168 -40.36 -14.10 -22.43
CA LEU A 168 -41.21 -12.99 -22.83
C LEU A 168 -42.51 -13.49 -23.49
N SER A 169 -43.47 -12.61 -23.68
CA SER A 169 -44.65 -12.76 -24.55
C SER A 169 -45.07 -11.37 -25.01
N VAL A 170 -45.66 -11.27 -26.20
CA VAL A 170 -46.05 -9.98 -26.79
C VAL A 170 -47.50 -9.99 -27.23
N ALA A 171 -48.15 -8.83 -27.25
CA ALA A 171 -49.51 -8.69 -27.76
C ALA A 171 -49.69 -7.38 -28.54
N TRP A 172 -50.53 -7.44 -29.57
CA TRP A 172 -50.93 -6.26 -30.33
C TRP A 172 -52.04 -5.48 -29.63
N GLU A 173 -52.00 -4.15 -29.77
CA GLU A 173 -53.13 -3.29 -29.47
C GLU A 173 -53.27 -2.18 -30.51
N VAL A 174 -54.49 -1.97 -31.00
CA VAL A 174 -54.80 -0.85 -31.88
C VAL A 174 -55.02 0.39 -31.02
N PRO A 175 -54.33 1.52 -31.28
CA PRO A 175 -54.59 2.76 -30.55
C PRO A 175 -56.05 3.21 -30.68
N ASP A 176 -56.55 3.89 -29.66
CA ASP A 176 -57.91 4.44 -29.65
C ASP A 176 -58.03 5.72 -30.49
N ALA A 177 -59.16 6.42 -30.38
CA ALA A 177 -59.42 7.65 -31.15
C ALA A 177 -58.49 8.82 -30.78
N ASP A 178 -57.85 8.78 -29.62
CA ASP A 178 -56.84 9.75 -29.19
C ASP A 178 -55.42 9.29 -29.58
N ASP A 179 -55.26 8.15 -30.26
CA ASP A 179 -53.98 7.57 -30.66
C ASP A 179 -53.09 7.11 -29.48
N LYS A 180 -53.75 6.65 -28.40
CA LYS A 180 -53.11 6.00 -27.24
C LYS A 180 -53.55 4.55 -27.10
N ILE A 181 -52.74 3.76 -26.40
CA ILE A 181 -53.14 2.43 -25.92
C ILE A 181 -53.66 2.50 -24.49
N GLN A 182 -54.28 1.42 -24.01
CA GLN A 182 -54.71 1.26 -22.62
C GLN A 182 -53.60 1.68 -21.64
N GLU A 183 -53.95 2.36 -20.56
CA GLU A 183 -53.03 2.62 -19.45
C GLU A 183 -53.32 1.63 -18.32
N ILE A 184 -52.29 0.91 -17.85
CA ILE A 184 -52.39 -0.03 -16.73
C ILE A 184 -51.94 0.62 -15.43
N ALA A 185 -52.58 0.26 -14.32
CA ALA A 185 -52.31 0.89 -13.03
C ALA A 185 -50.92 0.55 -12.47
N THR A 186 -50.41 -0.65 -12.74
CA THR A 186 -49.13 -1.16 -12.23
C THR A 186 -48.54 -2.18 -13.19
N LEU A 187 -47.24 -2.43 -13.08
CA LEU A 187 -46.54 -3.49 -13.82
C LEU A 187 -47.13 -4.90 -13.58
N ALA A 188 -47.84 -5.13 -12.48
CA ALA A 188 -48.47 -6.43 -12.19
C ALA A 188 -49.87 -6.59 -12.81
N THR A 189 -50.43 -5.53 -13.39
CA THR A 189 -51.79 -5.51 -13.93
C THR A 189 -51.77 -5.69 -15.43
N ALA A 190 -52.36 -6.76 -15.95
CA ALA A 190 -52.42 -6.99 -17.39
C ALA A 190 -53.34 -5.97 -18.10
N PRO A 191 -52.99 -5.50 -19.32
CA PRO A 191 -53.93 -4.79 -20.19
C PRO A 191 -55.13 -5.71 -20.53
N ALA A 192 -56.32 -5.13 -20.65
CA ALA A 192 -57.53 -5.90 -20.89
C ALA A 192 -57.65 -6.31 -22.37
N ALA A 193 -58.25 -7.48 -22.61
CA ALA A 193 -58.65 -7.97 -23.93
C ALA A 193 -57.53 -8.07 -25.01
N VAL A 194 -56.26 -8.08 -24.62
CA VAL A 194 -55.14 -8.36 -25.55
C VAL A 194 -54.88 -9.88 -25.65
N SER A 195 -54.38 -10.33 -26.80
CA SER A 195 -54.02 -11.73 -27.03
C SER A 195 -52.50 -11.92 -27.04
N TRP A 196 -51.99 -12.66 -26.04
CA TRP A 196 -50.55 -12.91 -25.87
C TRP A 196 -50.04 -13.97 -26.85
N ASN A 197 -48.89 -13.69 -27.48
CA ASN A 197 -48.14 -14.56 -28.36
C ASN A 197 -46.74 -14.80 -27.76
N SER A 198 -46.33 -16.07 -27.72
CA SER A 198 -45.01 -16.50 -27.23
C SER A 198 -44.14 -17.12 -28.32
N GLY A 199 -44.42 -16.79 -29.59
CA GLY A 199 -43.73 -17.31 -30.75
C GLY A 199 -42.28 -16.83 -30.82
N MET A 200 -41.34 -17.77 -30.80
CA MET A 200 -39.89 -17.48 -30.80
C MET A 200 -39.25 -17.53 -32.20
N SER A 201 -40.06 -17.49 -33.25
CA SER A 201 -39.59 -17.46 -34.64
C SER A 201 -40.49 -16.60 -35.50
N LEU A 202 -39.96 -16.10 -36.62
CA LEU A 202 -40.68 -15.22 -37.56
C LEU A 202 -42.09 -15.72 -37.91
N GLY A 203 -42.23 -17.02 -38.22
CA GLY A 203 -43.52 -17.60 -38.63
C GLY A 203 -44.50 -17.89 -37.49
N ALA A 204 -44.03 -17.93 -36.25
CA ALA A 204 -44.86 -18.17 -35.06
C ALA A 204 -45.19 -16.87 -34.29
N GLY A 205 -44.46 -15.79 -34.59
CA GLY A 205 -44.61 -14.49 -33.96
C GLY A 205 -45.89 -13.76 -34.35
N LEU A 206 -46.02 -12.55 -33.85
CA LEU A 206 -47.03 -11.59 -34.26
C LEU A 206 -46.76 -11.12 -35.69
N SER A 207 -47.84 -10.91 -36.46
CA SER A 207 -47.75 -10.33 -37.80
C SER A 207 -48.78 -9.23 -38.01
N LEU A 208 -48.41 -8.22 -38.78
CA LEU A 208 -49.25 -7.13 -39.24
C LEU A 208 -48.96 -6.89 -40.73
N ALA A 209 -49.99 -6.99 -41.56
CA ALA A 209 -49.82 -6.93 -43.01
C ALA A 209 -49.28 -5.58 -43.49
N SER A 210 -49.79 -4.49 -42.93
CA SER A 210 -49.35 -3.13 -43.26
C SER A 210 -49.62 -2.14 -42.14
N LEU A 211 -48.77 -1.13 -42.04
CA LEU A 211 -48.96 0.06 -41.22
C LEU A 211 -48.78 1.30 -42.12
N ALA A 212 -49.76 2.20 -42.08
CA ALA A 212 -49.72 3.40 -42.93
C ALA A 212 -48.71 4.42 -42.40
N SER A 213 -48.25 5.30 -43.30
CA SER A 213 -47.36 6.41 -42.94
C SER A 213 -48.06 7.34 -41.93
N GLY A 214 -47.34 7.70 -40.88
CA GLY A 214 -47.80 8.52 -39.77
C GLY A 214 -48.57 7.77 -38.69
N SER A 215 -48.91 6.48 -38.88
CA SER A 215 -49.74 5.73 -37.94
C SER A 215 -48.94 5.19 -36.76
N ASN A 216 -49.58 5.14 -35.60
CA ASN A 216 -49.09 4.44 -34.43
C ASN A 216 -49.72 3.04 -34.28
N TYR A 217 -49.03 2.13 -33.59
CA TYR A 217 -49.55 0.81 -33.26
C TYR A 217 -48.96 0.28 -31.95
N GLY A 218 -49.80 -0.24 -31.05
CA GLY A 218 -49.41 -0.68 -29.72
C GLY A 218 -48.78 -2.06 -29.69
N LEU A 219 -47.71 -2.21 -28.91
CA LEU A 219 -47.08 -3.49 -28.59
C LEU A 219 -46.96 -3.62 -27.07
N TRP A 220 -47.61 -4.63 -26.51
CA TRP A 220 -47.46 -5.00 -25.11
C TRP A 220 -46.43 -6.10 -24.92
N PHE A 221 -45.70 -6.01 -23.83
CA PHE A 221 -44.76 -7.00 -23.34
C PHE A 221 -45.30 -7.62 -22.06
N ARG A 222 -45.15 -8.94 -21.94
CA ARG A 222 -45.37 -9.70 -20.71
C ARG A 222 -44.13 -10.50 -20.42
N ARG A 223 -43.44 -10.17 -19.32
CA ARG A 223 -42.31 -10.93 -18.81
C ARG A 223 -42.80 -11.84 -17.68
N VAL A 224 -42.35 -13.09 -17.66
CA VAL A 224 -42.66 -14.03 -16.57
C VAL A 224 -41.37 -14.64 -16.05
N VAL A 225 -41.09 -14.43 -14.78
CA VAL A 225 -40.06 -15.18 -14.04
C VAL A 225 -40.77 -16.26 -13.23
N ALA A 226 -40.34 -17.51 -13.41
CA ALA A 226 -40.95 -18.63 -12.71
C ALA A 226 -40.57 -18.62 -11.21
N PRO A 227 -41.47 -19.04 -10.31
CA PRO A 227 -41.11 -19.29 -8.91
C PRO A 227 -39.94 -20.29 -8.82
N ALA A 228 -39.06 -20.09 -7.83
CA ALA A 228 -37.85 -20.87 -7.61
C ALA A 228 -36.83 -20.82 -8.75
N SER A 229 -36.87 -19.80 -9.61
CA SER A 229 -35.78 -19.53 -10.56
C SER A 229 -34.45 -19.32 -9.82
N ALA A 230 -33.36 -19.83 -10.39
CA ALA A 230 -32.03 -19.64 -9.83
C ALA A 230 -31.65 -18.16 -9.82
N GLY A 231 -30.78 -17.79 -8.88
CA GLY A 231 -30.20 -16.45 -8.84
C GLY A 231 -29.36 -16.19 -10.09
N SER A 232 -29.58 -15.07 -10.74
CA SER A 232 -28.91 -14.67 -11.97
C SER A 232 -28.63 -13.18 -11.97
N ALA A 233 -27.37 -12.81 -12.17
CA ALA A 233 -26.95 -11.43 -12.33
C ALA A 233 -27.25 -10.86 -13.73
N LYS A 234 -27.64 -11.74 -14.66
CA LYS A 234 -27.93 -11.39 -16.06
C LYS A 234 -28.90 -12.40 -16.65
N ASP A 235 -30.17 -12.08 -16.59
CA ASP A 235 -31.19 -12.73 -17.41
C ASP A 235 -31.53 -11.83 -18.59
N GLU A 236 -31.75 -12.45 -19.75
CA GLU A 236 -32.01 -11.73 -21.00
C GLU A 236 -33.38 -12.07 -21.57
N THR A 237 -34.13 -11.04 -21.90
CA THR A 237 -35.26 -11.09 -22.81
C THR A 237 -34.91 -10.33 -24.08
N SER A 238 -35.61 -10.64 -25.16
CA SER A 238 -35.40 -9.95 -26.43
C SER A 238 -36.64 -9.96 -27.29
N ILE A 239 -36.73 -8.97 -28.17
CA ILE A 239 -37.61 -9.02 -29.33
C ILE A 239 -36.78 -8.92 -30.60
N TYR A 240 -37.34 -9.52 -31.63
CA TYR A 240 -36.84 -9.49 -32.98
C TYR A 240 -37.97 -9.00 -33.88
N MET A 241 -37.60 -8.18 -34.85
CA MET A 241 -38.54 -7.59 -35.77
C MET A 241 -38.08 -7.76 -37.20
N GLN A 242 -39.04 -7.85 -38.11
CA GLN A 242 -38.79 -7.75 -39.53
C GLN A 242 -39.90 -6.92 -40.17
N TRP A 243 -39.55 -6.02 -41.08
CA TRP A 243 -40.54 -5.25 -41.84
C TRP A 243 -40.02 -4.86 -43.21
N THR A 244 -40.92 -4.47 -44.10
CA THR A 244 -40.57 -3.99 -45.44
C THR A 244 -41.02 -2.54 -45.61
N SER A 245 -40.08 -1.67 -46.00
CA SER A 245 -40.35 -0.26 -46.31
C SER A 245 -39.59 0.18 -47.56
N GLY A 246 -40.26 0.87 -48.47
CA GLY A 246 -39.68 1.28 -49.74
C GLY A 246 -39.11 0.11 -50.57
N GLY A 247 -39.71 -1.07 -50.47
CA GLY A 247 -39.26 -2.29 -51.16
C GLY A 247 -38.06 -3.01 -50.54
N ASN A 248 -37.50 -2.50 -49.43
CA ASN A 248 -36.39 -3.11 -48.71
C ASN A 248 -36.88 -3.79 -47.43
N THR A 249 -36.36 -4.97 -47.13
CA THR A 249 -36.60 -5.67 -45.87
C THR A 249 -35.56 -5.26 -44.84
N TYR A 250 -36.03 -4.98 -43.63
CA TYR A 250 -35.23 -4.61 -42.48
C TYR A 250 -35.47 -5.61 -41.37
N THR A 251 -34.44 -5.90 -40.61
CA THR A 251 -34.51 -6.64 -39.36
C THR A 251 -34.00 -5.79 -38.22
N GLU A 252 -34.47 -6.09 -37.02
CA GLU A 252 -33.99 -5.43 -35.81
C GLU A 252 -34.04 -6.38 -34.62
N PHE A 253 -32.97 -6.36 -33.84
CA PHE A 253 -32.88 -7.01 -32.55
C PHE A 253 -32.91 -5.97 -31.42
N ILE A 254 -33.74 -6.21 -30.41
CA ILE A 254 -33.84 -5.34 -29.23
C ILE A 254 -33.71 -6.22 -27.97
N PRO A 255 -32.54 -6.20 -27.30
CA PRO A 255 -32.33 -6.91 -26.06
C PRO A 255 -32.80 -6.12 -24.83
N GLY A 256 -33.08 -6.83 -23.75
CA GLY A 256 -33.27 -6.28 -22.42
C GLY A 256 -32.69 -7.21 -21.36
N LEU A 257 -31.99 -6.64 -20.38
CA LEU A 257 -31.46 -7.39 -19.24
C LEU A 257 -32.22 -7.06 -17.97
N PHE A 258 -32.26 -8.04 -17.07
CA PHE A 258 -32.70 -7.90 -15.69
C PHE A 258 -31.90 -8.85 -14.80
N ARG A 259 -32.08 -8.72 -13.48
CA ARG A 259 -31.51 -9.61 -12.47
C ARG A 259 -32.60 -10.39 -11.77
N THR A 260 -32.30 -11.64 -11.43
CA THR A 260 -33.13 -12.45 -10.54
C THR A 260 -32.35 -12.73 -9.27
N SER A 261 -32.84 -12.25 -8.13
CA SER A 261 -32.28 -12.61 -6.82
C SER A 261 -32.93 -13.89 -6.27
N HIS A 262 -32.13 -14.78 -5.71
CA HIS A 262 -32.56 -16.00 -5.03
C HIS A 262 -31.84 -16.13 -3.69
N ALA A 263 -32.45 -15.60 -2.63
CA ALA A 263 -31.85 -15.56 -1.29
C ALA A 263 -31.43 -16.93 -0.76
N ALA A 264 -32.18 -18.00 -1.08
CA ALA A 264 -31.82 -19.36 -0.67
C ALA A 264 -30.59 -19.92 -1.43
N GLY A 265 -30.15 -19.25 -2.49
CA GLY A 265 -28.95 -19.59 -3.26
C GLY A 265 -27.68 -18.90 -2.76
N ALA A 266 -27.78 -17.92 -1.86
CA ALA A 266 -26.60 -17.34 -1.24
C ALA A 266 -26.02 -18.27 -0.17
N GLN A 267 -24.74 -18.56 -0.30
CA GLN A 267 -24.04 -19.50 0.57
C GLN A 267 -22.53 -19.34 0.44
N TYR A 268 -21.82 -19.78 1.47
CA TYR A 268 -20.40 -20.04 1.44
C TYR A 268 -20.16 -21.43 0.83
N GLU A 269 -19.16 -21.53 -0.04
CA GLU A 269 -18.76 -22.72 -0.78
C GLU A 269 -17.28 -23.00 -0.49
N LEU A 270 -16.99 -24.18 0.06
CA LEU A 270 -15.62 -24.66 0.27
C LEU A 270 -15.19 -25.46 -0.96
N TYR A 271 -14.07 -25.08 -1.54
CA TYR A 271 -13.37 -25.85 -2.56
C TYR A 271 -12.10 -26.45 -1.94
N ALA A 272 -11.90 -27.74 -2.13
CA ALA A 272 -10.81 -28.49 -1.55
C ALA A 272 -10.02 -29.24 -2.64
N GLY A 273 -8.71 -29.01 -2.68
CA GLY A 273 -7.75 -29.78 -3.48
C GLY A 273 -6.86 -30.62 -2.58
N VAL A 274 -6.35 -31.74 -3.11
CA VAL A 274 -5.43 -32.64 -2.40
C VAL A 274 -4.13 -32.71 -3.20
N ASP A 275 -3.03 -32.32 -2.58
CA ASP A 275 -1.68 -32.20 -3.16
C ASP A 275 -1.60 -31.25 -4.37
N THR A 276 -2.68 -30.49 -4.63
CA THR A 276 -2.81 -29.50 -5.70
C THR A 276 -3.91 -28.48 -5.35
N ALA A 277 -3.90 -27.33 -6.01
CA ALA A 277 -4.92 -26.29 -5.86
C ALA A 277 -6.32 -26.81 -6.23
N PRO A 278 -7.39 -26.31 -5.59
CA PRO A 278 -8.75 -26.74 -5.89
C PRO A 278 -9.21 -26.36 -7.31
N ASP A 279 -9.99 -27.23 -7.94
CA ASP A 279 -10.68 -26.93 -9.21
C ASP A 279 -11.99 -26.17 -8.97
N PHE A 280 -11.99 -24.87 -9.26
CA PHE A 280 -13.16 -24.01 -9.12
C PHE A 280 -14.27 -24.23 -10.16
N ALA A 281 -14.02 -25.05 -11.20
CA ALA A 281 -15.06 -25.46 -12.15
C ALA A 281 -15.85 -26.68 -11.65
N SER A 282 -15.34 -27.39 -10.64
CA SER A 282 -16.01 -28.52 -10.01
C SER A 282 -17.06 -28.07 -8.98
N ALA A 283 -17.92 -29.00 -8.55
CA ALA A 283 -18.86 -28.72 -7.45
C ALA A 283 -18.09 -28.48 -6.13
N PRO A 284 -18.56 -27.58 -5.25
CA PRO A 284 -17.89 -27.35 -3.97
C PRO A 284 -17.89 -28.60 -3.11
N ALA A 285 -16.80 -28.79 -2.37
CA ALA A 285 -16.62 -29.91 -1.43
C ALA A 285 -17.58 -29.83 -0.24
N ALA A 286 -17.96 -28.62 0.17
CA ALA A 286 -18.99 -28.37 1.17
C ALA A 286 -19.63 -26.99 0.96
N THR A 287 -20.82 -26.80 1.52
CA THR A 287 -21.56 -25.53 1.47
C THR A 287 -22.11 -25.17 2.85
N SER A 288 -22.23 -23.88 3.16
CA SER A 288 -22.83 -23.40 4.40
C SER A 288 -23.58 -22.09 4.19
N ALA A 289 -24.68 -21.89 4.92
CA ALA A 289 -25.38 -20.61 4.96
C ALA A 289 -24.65 -19.57 5.84
N THR A 290 -23.68 -19.99 6.65
CA THR A 290 -22.87 -19.13 7.52
C THR A 290 -21.39 -19.22 7.14
N GLU A 291 -20.59 -18.26 7.63
CA GLU A 291 -19.15 -18.20 7.33
C GLU A 291 -18.38 -19.43 7.83
N THR A 292 -18.89 -20.11 8.85
CA THR A 292 -18.31 -21.35 9.36
C THR A 292 -18.71 -22.54 8.50
N ILE A 293 -17.72 -23.30 8.03
CA ILE A 293 -17.89 -24.57 7.32
C ILE A 293 -17.17 -25.67 8.09
N ASP A 294 -17.92 -26.69 8.49
CA ASP A 294 -17.33 -27.91 9.04
C ASP A 294 -16.94 -28.84 7.89
N TYR A 295 -15.65 -29.20 7.81
CA TYR A 295 -15.13 -30.08 6.76
C TYR A 295 -14.10 -31.05 7.32
N ALA A 296 -14.35 -32.35 7.16
CA ALA A 296 -13.47 -33.41 7.64
C ALA A 296 -12.40 -33.74 6.59
N LEU A 297 -11.13 -33.62 6.97
CA LEU A 297 -10.00 -34.05 6.13
C LEU A 297 -9.82 -35.57 6.25
N THR A 298 -9.41 -36.22 5.16
CA THR A 298 -9.25 -37.68 5.13
C THR A 298 -7.76 -38.05 5.27
N PRO A 299 -7.34 -38.77 6.32
CA PRO A 299 -5.94 -39.14 6.48
C PRO A 299 -5.42 -39.94 5.27
N PRO A 300 -4.18 -39.70 4.80
CA PRO A 300 -3.53 -40.55 3.81
C PRO A 300 -3.31 -41.98 4.34
N GLY A 301 -3.31 -42.96 3.44
CA GLY A 301 -2.95 -44.35 3.80
C GLY A 301 -1.46 -44.56 4.08
N SER A 302 -0.61 -43.62 3.67
CA SER A 302 0.84 -43.60 3.93
C SER A 302 1.40 -42.18 3.73
N GLY A 303 2.42 -41.79 4.50
CA GLY A 303 3.09 -40.49 4.34
C GLY A 303 2.24 -39.31 4.83
N THR A 304 2.41 -38.14 4.22
CA THR A 304 1.65 -36.93 4.49
C THR A 304 0.88 -36.49 3.24
N ARG A 305 -0.15 -35.66 3.45
CA ARG A 305 -0.93 -35.03 2.37
C ARG A 305 -1.19 -33.58 2.67
N THR A 306 -1.09 -32.74 1.64
CA THR A 306 -1.39 -31.31 1.76
C THR A 306 -2.78 -31.02 1.21
N TYR A 307 -3.64 -30.47 2.04
CA TYR A 307 -4.97 -29.99 1.66
C TYR A 307 -4.92 -28.51 1.31
N HIS A 308 -5.43 -28.16 0.14
CA HIS A 308 -5.58 -26.80 -0.34
C HIS A 308 -7.06 -26.39 -0.21
N LEU A 309 -7.36 -25.50 0.74
CA LEU A 309 -8.73 -25.13 1.09
C LEU A 309 -9.00 -23.66 0.72
N VAL A 310 -10.07 -23.42 -0.03
CA VAL A 310 -10.51 -22.07 -0.41
C VAL A 310 -12.00 -21.93 -0.14
N VAL A 311 -12.39 -20.90 0.61
CA VAL A 311 -13.79 -20.55 0.82
C VAL A 311 -14.16 -19.40 -0.11
N ARG A 312 -15.25 -19.58 -0.87
CA ARG A 312 -15.84 -18.56 -1.75
C ARG A 312 -17.27 -18.29 -1.30
N TYR A 313 -17.79 -17.10 -1.59
CA TYR A 313 -19.17 -16.76 -1.29
C TYR A 313 -19.94 -16.58 -2.58
N ARG A 314 -21.09 -17.25 -2.70
CA ARG A 314 -22.09 -17.02 -3.74
C ARG A 314 -23.15 -16.06 -3.21
N ASN A 315 -23.43 -14.98 -3.95
CA ASN A 315 -24.51 -14.06 -3.60
C ASN A 315 -25.86 -14.51 -4.18
N ASP A 316 -26.93 -13.80 -3.82
CA ASP A 316 -28.31 -14.06 -4.28
C ASP A 316 -28.48 -14.02 -5.81
N TYR A 317 -27.54 -13.42 -6.54
CA TYR A 317 -27.56 -13.33 -8.01
C TYR A 317 -26.70 -14.41 -8.68
N GLY A 318 -26.26 -15.42 -7.91
CA GLY A 318 -25.46 -16.54 -8.42
C GLY A 318 -23.99 -16.21 -8.67
N LEU A 319 -23.52 -14.99 -8.35
CA LEU A 319 -22.12 -14.60 -8.54
C LEU A 319 -21.25 -15.13 -7.42
N LEU A 320 -20.13 -15.76 -7.78
CA LEU A 320 -19.11 -16.21 -6.84
C LEU A 320 -18.03 -15.16 -6.64
N SER A 321 -17.62 -14.93 -5.39
CA SER A 321 -16.48 -14.09 -5.05
C SER A 321 -15.20 -14.57 -5.73
N GLY A 322 -14.32 -13.67 -6.13
CA GLY A 322 -13.02 -14.00 -6.77
C GLY A 322 -11.94 -14.47 -5.78
N ASN A 323 -12.31 -14.90 -4.57
CA ASN A 323 -11.33 -15.31 -3.57
C ASN A 323 -10.58 -16.56 -4.02
N ILE A 324 -9.25 -16.46 -4.03
CA ILE A 324 -8.32 -17.55 -4.34
C ILE A 324 -7.28 -17.73 -3.22
N PHE A 325 -7.49 -17.12 -2.06
CA PHE A 325 -6.59 -17.29 -0.92
C PHE A 325 -6.72 -18.71 -0.38
N GLU A 326 -5.63 -19.47 -0.51
CA GLU A 326 -5.54 -20.86 -0.07
C GLU A 326 -5.05 -20.96 1.38
N ARG A 327 -5.77 -21.75 2.17
CA ARG A 327 -5.23 -22.29 3.41
C ARG A 327 -4.67 -23.68 3.13
N LEU A 328 -3.39 -23.86 3.45
CA LEU A 328 -2.72 -25.15 3.36
C LEU A 328 -2.75 -25.84 4.73
N ILE A 329 -3.15 -27.11 4.75
CA ILE A 329 -3.09 -27.96 5.94
C ILE A 329 -2.45 -29.28 5.53
N GLU A 330 -1.30 -29.60 6.11
CA GLU A 330 -0.69 -30.92 5.94
C GLU A 330 -1.15 -31.85 7.06
N ILE A 331 -1.56 -33.07 6.72
CA ILE A 331 -1.93 -34.09 7.70
C ILE A 331 -1.16 -35.39 7.48
N ASP A 332 -0.89 -36.11 8.55
CA ASP A 332 -0.23 -37.42 8.53
C ASP A 332 -1.24 -38.59 8.44
N THR A 333 -0.74 -39.82 8.43
CA THR A 333 -1.56 -41.03 8.37
C THR A 333 -2.53 -41.22 9.55
N ASN A 334 -2.29 -40.55 10.68
CA ASN A 334 -3.15 -40.59 11.86
C ASN A 334 -4.26 -39.52 11.78
N GLY A 335 -4.17 -38.60 10.82
CA GLY A 335 -5.06 -37.45 10.70
C GLY A 335 -4.62 -36.26 11.55
N ASP A 336 -3.41 -36.31 12.10
CA ASP A 336 -2.84 -35.21 12.88
C ASP A 336 -2.26 -34.16 11.93
N GLU A 337 -2.45 -32.88 12.26
CA GLU A 337 -1.84 -31.78 11.51
C GLU A 337 -0.31 -31.83 11.66
N VAL A 338 0.39 -31.91 10.53
CA VAL A 338 1.85 -31.84 10.49
C VAL A 338 2.25 -30.39 10.62
N ILE A 339 2.65 -30.01 11.83
CA ILE A 339 3.10 -28.65 12.09
C ILE A 339 4.54 -28.51 11.60
N PRO A 340 4.84 -27.65 10.61
CA PRO A 340 6.19 -27.48 10.10
C PRO A 340 7.15 -26.99 11.20
N VAL A 341 8.41 -27.42 11.13
CA VAL A 341 9.46 -26.90 12.01
C VAL A 341 9.70 -25.40 11.73
N PRO A 342 10.13 -24.62 12.72
CA PRO A 342 10.41 -23.21 12.50
C PRO A 342 11.54 -22.98 11.48
N SER A 343 11.44 -21.87 10.74
CA SER A 343 12.48 -21.39 9.85
C SER A 343 13.80 -21.12 10.60
N ALA A 344 14.89 -21.24 9.86
CA ALA A 344 16.23 -21.02 10.36
C ALA A 344 16.51 -19.56 10.76
N PRO A 345 17.27 -19.31 11.85
CA PRO A 345 17.89 -18.02 12.07
C PRO A 345 18.84 -17.60 10.95
N THR A 346 18.86 -16.31 10.63
CA THR A 346 19.77 -15.69 9.66
C THR A 346 20.76 -14.75 10.36
N ASN A 347 21.77 -14.25 9.61
CA ASN A 347 22.74 -13.26 10.09
C ASN A 347 23.45 -13.65 11.39
N ILE A 348 23.76 -14.94 11.54
CA ILE A 348 24.47 -15.46 12.71
C ILE A 348 25.90 -14.92 12.69
N THR A 349 26.28 -14.20 13.75
CA THR A 349 27.63 -13.68 13.94
C THR A 349 28.11 -13.98 15.34
N VAL A 350 29.39 -14.35 15.46
CA VAL A 350 30.08 -14.56 16.73
C VAL A 350 31.31 -13.67 16.72
N VAL A 351 31.43 -12.79 17.72
CA VAL A 351 32.56 -11.87 17.85
C VAL A 351 33.14 -11.94 19.24
N ASP A 352 34.46 -11.74 19.32
CA ASP A 352 35.18 -11.75 20.59
C ASP A 352 34.78 -10.56 21.48
N SER A 353 34.86 -10.75 22.79
CA SER A 353 34.53 -9.75 23.81
C SER A 353 35.50 -9.83 24.99
N VAL A 354 35.40 -8.85 25.90
CA VAL A 354 36.35 -8.73 27.01
C VAL A 354 36.27 -9.93 27.96
N GLY A 355 37.43 -10.38 28.47
CA GLY A 355 37.51 -11.46 29.46
C GLY A 355 37.24 -12.87 28.91
N GLY A 356 37.45 -13.10 27.61
CA GLY A 356 37.22 -14.41 26.98
C GLY A 356 35.74 -14.74 26.74
N GLU A 357 34.86 -13.75 26.86
CA GLU A 357 33.45 -13.86 26.51
C GLU A 357 33.26 -13.69 24.99
N LEU A 358 32.23 -14.31 24.41
CA LEU A 358 31.86 -14.13 23.01
C LEU A 358 30.47 -13.52 22.91
N ARG A 359 30.27 -12.59 21.98
CA ARG A 359 28.96 -12.02 21.65
C ARG A 359 28.37 -12.73 20.43
N VAL A 360 27.17 -13.28 20.60
CA VAL A 360 26.41 -13.97 19.57
C VAL A 360 25.23 -13.10 19.14
N ASN A 361 25.11 -12.83 17.84
CA ASN A 361 23.95 -12.19 17.24
C ASN A 361 23.31 -13.11 16.20
N ALA A 362 21.99 -13.03 16.07
CA ALA A 362 21.21 -13.72 15.04
C ALA A 362 19.87 -13.01 14.82
N GLU A 363 19.21 -13.29 13.70
CA GLU A 363 17.89 -12.75 13.34
C GLU A 363 16.92 -13.87 12.98
N TYR A 364 15.63 -13.68 13.24
CA TYR A 364 14.57 -14.64 12.92
C TYR A 364 13.31 -13.87 12.53
N LEU A 365 12.65 -14.26 11.44
CA LEU A 365 11.45 -13.59 10.92
C LEU A 365 10.20 -14.43 11.19
N PRO A 366 9.35 -14.06 12.18
CA PRO A 366 8.14 -14.81 12.48
C PRO A 366 7.12 -14.84 11.33
N SER A 367 7.21 -13.89 10.39
CA SER A 367 6.32 -13.81 9.22
C SER A 367 6.49 -14.96 8.25
N ASP A 368 7.63 -15.63 8.29
CA ASP A 368 7.99 -16.68 7.32
C ASP A 368 7.42 -18.04 7.76
N ASP A 369 6.94 -18.14 9.01
CA ASP A 369 6.39 -19.36 9.59
C ASP A 369 4.90 -19.20 9.92
N SER A 370 4.06 -20.15 9.51
CA SER A 370 2.67 -20.24 9.96
C SER A 370 2.55 -20.45 11.47
N TYR A 371 3.58 -21.04 12.08
CA TYR A 371 3.69 -21.32 13.51
C TYR A 371 5.07 -20.87 14.01
N PRO A 372 5.24 -19.61 14.43
CA PRO A 372 6.56 -19.07 14.71
C PRO A 372 7.22 -19.66 15.97
N ALA A 373 8.55 -19.68 15.98
CA ALA A 373 9.38 -19.98 17.14
C ALA A 373 9.26 -18.90 18.22
N ASN A 374 9.59 -19.28 19.45
CA ASN A 374 9.56 -18.39 20.61
C ASN A 374 10.82 -18.47 21.48
N THR A 375 11.81 -19.28 21.10
CA THR A 375 13.02 -19.53 21.87
C THR A 375 14.22 -19.65 20.94
N TRP A 376 15.31 -18.99 21.28
CA TRP A 376 16.64 -19.23 20.71
C TRP A 376 17.30 -20.38 21.46
N ARG A 377 17.88 -21.32 20.75
CA ARG A 377 18.76 -22.36 21.31
C ARG A 377 20.17 -22.14 20.79
N ILE A 378 21.12 -22.03 21.70
CA ILE A 378 22.52 -21.74 21.40
C ILE A 378 23.36 -22.91 21.89
N TYR A 379 23.93 -23.65 20.95
CA TYR A 379 24.84 -24.75 21.22
C TYR A 379 26.27 -24.28 21.05
N VAL A 380 27.15 -24.66 21.98
CA VAL A 380 28.54 -24.20 21.97
C VAL A 380 29.48 -25.34 22.32
N ARG A 381 30.59 -25.42 21.57
CA ARG A 381 31.75 -26.27 21.89
C ARG A 381 33.04 -25.45 21.80
N ALA A 382 33.99 -25.71 22.69
CA ALA A 382 35.27 -24.99 22.78
C ALA A 382 36.48 -25.91 22.50
N ASP A 383 36.24 -27.06 21.88
CA ASP A 383 37.23 -28.08 21.54
C ASP A 383 37.53 -28.14 20.03
N GLY A 384 37.07 -27.14 19.27
CA GLY A 384 37.20 -27.08 17.81
C GLY A 384 36.27 -28.03 17.03
N VAL A 385 35.32 -28.70 17.69
CA VAL A 385 34.30 -29.54 17.03
C VAL A 385 33.00 -28.77 16.91
N ASP A 386 32.30 -28.90 15.77
CA ASP A 386 30.99 -28.27 15.59
C ASP A 386 29.96 -28.85 16.58
N PRO A 387 29.19 -27.99 17.27
CA PRO A 387 28.09 -28.44 18.12
C PRO A 387 26.97 -29.09 17.29
N VAL A 388 26.32 -30.10 17.88
CA VAL A 388 25.25 -30.89 17.25
C VAL A 388 23.95 -30.70 18.02
N ALA A 389 22.95 -30.11 17.37
CA ALA A 389 21.61 -29.96 17.93
C ALA A 389 21.00 -31.33 18.28
N GLY A 390 20.41 -31.42 19.48
CA GLY A 390 19.85 -32.67 20.02
C GLY A 390 20.85 -33.60 20.71
N VAL A 391 22.16 -33.36 20.57
CA VAL A 391 23.23 -34.08 21.31
C VAL A 391 23.83 -33.19 22.39
N ASP A 392 24.20 -31.96 22.04
CA ASP A 392 24.74 -30.99 22.98
C ASP A 392 23.63 -30.26 23.74
N THR A 393 23.93 -29.77 24.96
CA THR A 393 22.95 -29.03 25.76
C THR A 393 22.92 -27.56 25.33
N PRO A 394 21.76 -27.00 24.92
CA PRO A 394 21.69 -25.61 24.51
C PRO A 394 21.58 -24.66 25.72
N THR A 395 22.02 -23.43 25.52
CA THR A 395 21.53 -22.28 26.28
C THR A 395 20.25 -21.76 25.62
N GLU A 396 19.16 -21.72 26.38
CA GLU A 396 17.86 -21.24 25.90
C GLU A 396 17.63 -19.78 26.25
N ILE A 397 17.22 -18.98 25.27
CA ILE A 397 16.88 -17.56 25.44
C ILE A 397 15.53 -17.29 24.80
N SER A 398 14.56 -16.79 25.56
CA SER A 398 13.24 -16.46 25.02
C SER A 398 13.33 -15.37 23.94
N MET A 399 12.64 -15.55 22.83
CA MET A 399 12.48 -14.53 21.80
C MET A 399 11.55 -13.42 22.32
N ALA A 400 12.07 -12.21 22.49
CA ALA A 400 11.26 -11.07 22.85
C ALA A 400 10.43 -10.62 21.63
N ALA A 401 9.11 -10.71 21.72
CA ALA A 401 8.23 -10.12 20.73
C ALA A 401 8.27 -8.58 20.82
N SER A 402 8.43 -7.91 19.68
CA SER A 402 8.19 -6.46 19.64
C SER A 402 6.72 -6.20 19.90
N VAL A 403 6.42 -5.42 20.94
CA VAL A 403 5.04 -5.07 21.35
C VAL A 403 4.38 -4.14 20.31
N ILE A 404 5.18 -3.41 19.53
CA ILE A 404 4.70 -2.42 18.55
C ILE A 404 4.58 -3.04 17.15
N TYR A 405 5.47 -3.99 16.81
CA TYR A 405 5.47 -4.66 15.52
C TYR A 405 5.61 -6.17 15.73
N PRO A 406 4.51 -6.91 15.98
CA PRO A 406 4.58 -8.34 16.24
C PRO A 406 5.20 -9.13 15.08
N THR A 407 5.12 -8.60 13.84
CA THR A 407 5.73 -9.13 12.61
C THR A 407 7.17 -8.68 12.35
N ALA A 408 7.74 -7.78 13.16
CA ALA A 408 9.15 -7.40 13.01
C ALA A 408 10.07 -8.56 13.43
N GLY A 409 11.22 -8.67 12.75
CA GLY A 409 12.24 -9.68 13.05
C GLY A 409 12.63 -9.70 14.53
N ARG A 410 12.81 -10.91 15.05
CA ARG A 410 13.36 -11.17 16.38
C ARG A 410 14.88 -11.13 16.26
N VAL A 411 15.54 -10.41 17.17
CA VAL A 411 17.00 -10.27 17.18
C VAL A 411 17.55 -10.90 18.46
N LEU A 412 18.54 -11.78 18.29
CA LEU A 412 19.37 -12.30 19.37
C LEU A 412 20.58 -11.38 19.54
N ASN A 413 20.87 -11.03 20.79
CA ASN A 413 22.11 -10.37 21.17
C ASN A 413 22.49 -10.83 22.58
N THR A 414 23.38 -11.80 22.67
CA THR A 414 23.76 -12.39 23.96
C THR A 414 25.26 -12.58 24.06
N THR A 415 25.72 -12.75 25.29
CA THR A 415 27.12 -13.03 25.61
C THR A 415 27.22 -14.42 26.24
N ILE A 416 28.17 -15.22 25.76
CA ILE A 416 28.46 -16.59 26.23
C ILE A 416 29.93 -16.70 26.66
N GLY A 417 30.25 -17.69 27.49
CA GLY A 417 31.60 -17.88 28.07
C GLY A 417 31.65 -17.55 29.57
N PRO A 418 32.86 -17.28 30.11
CA PRO A 418 34.13 -17.09 29.41
C PRO A 418 34.77 -18.40 28.93
N TYR A 419 35.61 -18.32 27.89
CA TYR A 419 36.41 -19.40 27.33
C TYR A 419 37.91 -19.09 27.47
N PRO A 420 38.80 -20.11 27.56
CA PRO A 420 40.24 -19.88 27.62
C PRO A 420 40.77 -19.17 26.38
N LEU A 421 41.82 -18.37 26.55
CA LEU A 421 42.55 -17.74 25.45
C LEU A 421 43.02 -18.81 24.43
N ASP A 422 42.99 -18.46 23.14
CA ASP A 422 43.35 -19.31 22.01
C ASP A 422 42.46 -20.55 21.80
N SER A 423 41.33 -20.64 22.51
CA SER A 423 40.36 -21.73 22.27
C SER A 423 39.63 -21.53 20.94
N ASP A 424 39.46 -22.62 20.19
CA ASP A 424 38.58 -22.67 19.02
C ASP A 424 37.14 -22.95 19.48
N VAL A 425 36.30 -21.91 19.44
CA VAL A 425 34.90 -21.97 19.86
C VAL A 425 33.99 -21.99 18.65
N ARG A 426 33.08 -22.97 18.63
CA ARG A 426 32.09 -23.22 17.58
C ARG A 426 30.70 -23.03 18.15
N VAL A 427 29.86 -22.21 17.50
CA VAL A 427 28.51 -21.86 17.96
C VAL A 427 27.48 -22.18 16.88
N LEU A 428 26.43 -22.93 17.24
CA LEU A 428 25.23 -23.16 16.42
C LEU A 428 24.03 -22.49 17.08
N VAL A 429 23.28 -21.71 16.30
CA VAL A 429 22.05 -21.04 16.76
C VAL A 429 20.85 -21.61 16.01
N THR A 430 19.84 -22.05 16.74
CA THR A 430 18.59 -22.59 16.20
C THR A 430 17.37 -21.84 16.76
N ALA A 431 16.28 -21.87 16.00
CA ALA A 431 14.97 -21.39 16.43
C ALA A 431 14.15 -22.58 16.97
N TYR A 432 13.60 -22.41 18.17
CA TYR A 432 12.82 -23.44 18.86
C TYR A 432 11.42 -22.91 19.21
N ARG A 433 10.42 -23.76 18.98
CA ARG A 433 9.02 -23.51 19.31
C ARG A 433 8.60 -24.42 20.45
N SER A 434 8.46 -23.84 21.65
CA SER A 434 8.18 -24.62 22.86
C SER A 434 6.80 -25.28 22.88
N SER A 435 5.81 -24.76 22.14
CA SER A 435 4.45 -25.33 22.11
C SER A 435 4.36 -26.69 21.42
N SER A 436 5.24 -26.98 20.47
CA SER A 436 5.27 -28.24 19.73
C SER A 436 6.61 -28.97 19.84
N ALA A 437 7.48 -28.52 20.74
CA ALA A 437 8.86 -29.00 20.88
C ALA A 437 9.63 -29.13 19.54
N ALA A 438 9.39 -28.19 18.62
CA ALA A 438 9.98 -28.24 17.28
C ALA A 438 11.18 -27.29 17.16
N GLU A 439 12.23 -27.74 16.49
CA GLU A 439 13.49 -27.01 16.33
C GLU A 439 13.88 -26.90 14.85
N SER A 440 14.38 -25.74 14.44
CA SER A 440 14.89 -25.50 13.08
C SER A 440 16.09 -26.41 12.75
N THR A 441 16.23 -26.82 11.49
CA THR A 441 17.20 -27.84 11.03
C THR A 441 18.61 -27.31 10.70
N ASN A 442 19.03 -26.20 11.28
CA ASN A 442 20.36 -25.63 11.01
C ASN A 442 21.49 -26.54 11.45
N THR A 443 22.52 -26.66 10.61
CA THR A 443 23.70 -27.50 10.88
C THR A 443 25.02 -26.73 10.76
N THR A 444 25.02 -25.49 10.27
CA THR A 444 26.25 -24.71 10.06
C THR A 444 26.61 -23.96 11.34
N ALA A 445 27.72 -24.35 11.98
CA ALA A 445 28.27 -23.62 13.11
C ALA A 445 29.14 -22.44 12.65
N THR A 446 29.14 -21.36 13.44
CA THR A 446 30.06 -20.22 13.29
C THR A 446 31.25 -20.42 14.22
N SER A 447 32.47 -20.29 13.70
CA SER A 447 33.71 -20.49 14.45
C SER A 447 34.43 -19.19 14.79
N ILE A 448 35.08 -19.15 15.95
CA ILE A 448 35.96 -18.07 16.36
C ILE A 448 37.10 -18.58 17.24
N THR A 449 38.29 -17.99 17.11
CA THR A 449 39.39 -18.18 18.06
C THR A 449 39.36 -17.05 19.09
N VAL A 450 39.33 -17.39 20.38
CA VAL A 450 39.28 -16.41 21.48
C VAL A 450 40.61 -15.68 21.61
N GLY A 451 40.63 -14.35 21.49
CA GLY A 451 41.84 -13.54 21.34
C GLY A 451 42.11 -12.47 22.41
N THR A 452 41.24 -12.25 23.42
CA THR A 452 41.45 -11.14 24.38
C THR A 452 42.32 -11.48 25.59
N THR A 453 43.29 -10.61 25.93
CA THR A 453 44.14 -10.65 27.14
C THR A 453 43.70 -9.71 28.28
N ASP A 454 42.68 -8.89 28.10
CA ASP A 454 42.28 -7.91 29.12
C ASP A 454 41.32 -8.51 30.16
N PRO A 455 41.59 -8.36 31.47
CA PRO A 455 40.69 -8.82 32.52
C PRO A 455 39.36 -8.07 32.45
N ALA A 456 38.24 -8.81 32.54
CA ALA A 456 36.93 -8.21 32.66
C ALA A 456 36.90 -7.26 33.86
N SER A 457 36.60 -5.97 33.62
CA SER A 457 36.34 -5.03 34.71
C SER A 457 35.18 -5.56 35.58
N PRO A 458 35.21 -5.40 36.92
CA PRO A 458 34.17 -5.92 37.78
C PRO A 458 32.79 -5.38 37.37
N LYS A 459 31.93 -6.29 36.89
CA LYS A 459 30.54 -5.98 36.50
C LYS A 459 29.75 -5.68 37.78
N VAL A 460 29.61 -4.40 38.14
CA VAL A 460 28.64 -3.97 39.16
C VAL A 460 27.26 -4.07 38.52
N GLY A 461 26.55 -5.16 38.80
CA GLY A 461 25.18 -5.34 38.34
C GLY A 461 24.28 -4.23 38.89
N ARG A 462 23.87 -3.29 38.04
CA ARG A 462 22.73 -2.42 38.32
C ARG A 462 21.46 -3.08 37.78
N LEU A 463 20.72 -3.71 38.68
CA LEU A 463 19.28 -3.92 38.51
C LEU A 463 18.62 -2.54 38.41
N PHE A 464 18.01 -2.22 37.27
CA PHE A 464 16.59 -1.82 37.14
C PHE A 464 16.26 -1.46 35.69
N ALA A 465 15.03 -1.79 35.32
CA ALA A 465 14.50 -1.97 33.99
C ALA A 465 14.43 -0.73 33.09
N GLY A 466 14.58 -0.96 31.78
CA GLY A 466 13.60 -0.50 30.80
C GLY A 466 13.91 0.78 30.04
N ILE A 467 14.31 0.58 28.77
CA ILE A 467 14.15 1.48 27.61
C ILE A 467 15.19 2.61 27.47
N ALA A 468 16.32 2.29 26.85
CA ALA A 468 16.78 2.86 25.56
C ALA A 468 18.25 2.45 25.29
N ASN A 469 18.45 1.33 24.58
CA ASN A 469 19.75 1.02 23.97
C ASN A 469 19.88 1.83 22.68
N LEU A 470 20.30 3.09 22.79
CA LEU A 470 21.28 3.58 21.83
C LEU A 470 22.63 3.05 22.34
N LEU A 471 23.18 2.06 21.64
CA LEU A 471 24.62 1.82 21.69
C LEU A 471 25.31 3.11 21.23
N MET A 472 25.64 4.01 22.16
CA MET A 472 26.80 4.85 21.96
C MET A 472 28.00 3.96 22.23
N GLY A 473 28.86 3.84 21.23
CA GLY A 473 30.03 2.97 21.25
C GLY A 473 30.94 3.22 22.44
N THR A 474 31.86 2.28 22.63
CA THR A 474 33.15 2.44 23.33
C THR A 474 33.49 3.87 23.74
N ARG A 475 33.85 4.07 25.03
CA ARG A 475 34.57 5.26 25.51
C ARG A 475 35.65 5.60 24.48
N ASN A 476 35.43 6.65 23.68
CA ASN A 476 36.48 7.19 22.84
C ASN A 476 37.51 7.77 23.81
N SER A 477 38.59 7.02 24.07
CA SER A 477 39.80 7.59 24.63
C SER A 477 40.29 8.61 23.61
N ILE A 478 40.23 9.88 23.98
CA ILE A 478 40.84 10.94 23.18
C ILE A 478 42.13 11.35 23.85
N GLU A 479 43.17 11.46 23.05
CA GLU A 479 44.44 12.08 23.40
C GLU A 479 44.78 13.04 22.27
N THR A 480 44.78 14.34 22.56
CA THR A 480 45.10 15.36 21.56
C THR A 480 46.03 16.39 22.15
N THR A 481 47.22 16.53 21.57
CA THR A 481 48.23 17.52 21.96
C THR A 481 48.24 18.65 20.93
N THR A 482 48.03 19.88 21.40
CA THR A 482 48.23 21.11 20.61
C THR A 482 49.50 21.79 21.09
N THR A 483 50.45 22.03 20.17
CA THR A 483 51.68 22.78 20.47
C THR A 483 51.46 24.25 20.11
N TYR A 484 51.54 25.14 21.11
CA TYR A 484 51.40 26.58 20.93
C TYR A 484 52.74 27.25 20.64
N ASP A 485 53.83 26.72 21.22
CA ASP A 485 55.19 27.13 20.88
C ASP A 485 56.13 25.93 21.02
N ALA A 486 56.75 25.53 19.91
CA ALA A 486 57.65 24.37 19.88
C ALA A 486 59.02 24.69 20.51
N THR A 487 59.47 25.94 20.48
CA THR A 487 60.77 26.38 21.03
C THR A 487 60.80 26.23 22.54
N TYR A 488 59.70 26.58 23.20
CA TYR A 488 59.54 26.54 24.65
C TYR A 488 58.71 25.33 25.14
N SER A 489 58.28 24.45 24.23
CA SER A 489 57.45 23.27 24.55
C SER A 489 56.16 23.62 25.29
N VAL A 490 55.50 24.71 24.88
CA VAL A 490 54.20 25.11 25.42
C VAL A 490 53.12 24.31 24.73
N THR A 491 52.41 23.47 25.48
CA THR A 491 51.43 22.53 24.93
C THR A 491 50.15 22.53 25.76
N GLY A 492 49.03 22.29 25.07
CA GLY A 492 47.78 21.90 25.71
C GLY A 492 47.41 20.48 25.30
N GLU A 493 47.04 19.65 26.27
CA GLU A 493 46.75 18.23 26.07
C GLU A 493 45.33 17.92 26.54
N ILE A 494 44.48 17.48 25.61
CA ILE A 494 43.14 16.99 25.94
C ILE A 494 43.20 15.48 26.13
N HIS A 495 42.70 15.05 27.28
CA HIS A 495 42.47 13.66 27.63
C HIS A 495 40.97 13.41 27.84
N SER A 496 40.59 12.15 27.97
CA SER A 496 39.24 11.76 28.39
C SER A 496 38.90 12.31 29.78
N GLY A 497 38.13 13.39 29.84
CA GLY A 497 37.62 14.02 31.07
C GLY A 497 38.42 15.20 31.59
N TYR A 498 39.60 15.50 31.03
CA TYR A 498 40.41 16.65 31.46
C TYR A 498 41.30 17.23 30.36
N THR A 499 41.82 18.42 30.60
CA THR A 499 42.73 19.12 29.70
C THR A 499 43.84 19.80 30.51
N ASP A 500 45.07 19.53 30.13
CA ASP A 500 46.26 20.09 30.75
C ASP A 500 46.83 21.20 29.89
N PHE A 501 47.33 22.25 30.54
CA PHE A 501 48.19 23.24 29.91
C PHE A 501 49.55 23.22 30.59
N LYS A 502 50.61 23.02 29.81
CA LYS A 502 51.94 22.71 30.33
C LYS A 502 53.07 23.37 29.56
N VAL A 503 54.22 23.50 30.23
CA VAL A 503 55.51 23.92 29.64
C VAL A 503 56.50 22.79 29.88
N GLY A 504 56.98 22.17 28.79
CA GLY A 504 57.75 20.93 28.89
C GLY A 504 56.92 19.84 29.57
N SER A 505 57.42 19.34 30.70
CA SER A 505 56.72 18.34 31.54
C SER A 505 55.90 18.96 32.69
N THR A 506 55.93 20.28 32.87
CA THR A 506 55.31 20.95 34.03
C THR A 506 53.90 21.41 33.70
N VAL A 507 52.89 20.81 34.34
CA VAL A 507 51.49 21.25 34.23
C VAL A 507 51.29 22.54 35.03
N LEU A 508 50.89 23.61 34.33
CA LEU A 508 50.59 24.92 34.94
C LEU A 508 49.16 24.96 35.48
N PHE A 509 48.22 24.37 34.74
CA PHE A 509 46.87 24.11 35.23
C PHE A 509 46.23 22.92 34.50
N ARG A 510 45.25 22.31 35.17
CA ARG A 510 44.38 21.24 34.67
C ARG A 510 42.94 21.69 34.77
N LEU A 511 42.15 21.48 33.73
CA LEU A 511 40.71 21.70 33.71
C LEU A 511 40.03 20.34 33.53
N ARG A 512 39.16 19.94 34.45
CA ARG A 512 38.46 18.63 34.43
C ARG A 512 36.97 18.84 34.38
N TYR A 513 36.34 18.11 33.50
CA TYR A 513 34.90 18.06 33.36
C TYR A 513 34.46 16.65 32.98
N ASP A 514 33.64 16.07 33.84
CA ASP A 514 33.00 14.78 33.70
C ASP A 514 31.55 14.98 34.16
N SER A 515 30.60 14.89 33.22
CA SER A 515 29.18 15.10 33.55
C SER A 515 28.60 13.92 34.35
N ALA A 516 29.21 12.74 34.29
CA ALA A 516 28.83 11.58 35.10
C ALA A 516 29.36 11.65 36.55
N ASN A 517 30.45 12.38 36.79
CA ASN A 517 31.04 12.54 38.12
C ASN A 517 31.38 14.01 38.44
N PRO A 518 30.38 14.87 38.66
CA PRO A 518 30.57 16.30 38.86
C PRO A 518 31.38 16.64 40.13
N ALA A 519 31.48 15.72 41.09
CA ALA A 519 32.28 15.91 42.30
C ALA A 519 33.78 16.10 41.99
N ASN A 520 34.24 15.52 40.88
CA ASN A 520 35.61 15.59 40.41
C ASN A 520 35.83 16.71 39.38
N ASN A 521 34.86 17.59 39.11
CA ASN A 521 35.04 18.70 38.16
C ASN A 521 35.75 19.87 38.82
N GLY A 522 36.54 20.60 38.04
CA GLY A 522 37.25 21.76 38.57
C GLY A 522 38.32 22.38 37.66
N PHE A 523 38.87 23.48 38.14
CA PHE A 523 40.07 24.11 37.61
C PHE A 523 41.16 24.00 38.67
N TRP A 524 42.21 23.20 38.41
CA TRP A 524 43.35 23.01 39.30
C TRP A 524 44.56 23.76 38.78
N THR A 525 45.17 24.56 39.64
CA THR A 525 46.42 25.26 39.36
C THR A 525 47.24 25.37 40.63
N THR A 526 48.56 25.37 40.50
CA THR A 526 49.51 25.71 41.58
C THR A 526 49.83 27.20 41.60
N LEU A 527 49.43 27.93 40.56
CA LEU A 527 49.69 29.35 40.41
C LEU A 527 48.73 30.15 41.30
N ALA A 528 49.25 31.23 41.90
CA ALA A 528 48.44 32.23 42.57
C ALA A 528 47.61 33.02 41.53
N VAL A 529 46.48 33.58 41.95
CA VAL A 529 45.61 34.35 41.07
C VAL A 529 45.63 35.81 41.46
N ASP A 530 45.94 36.66 40.48
CA ASP A 530 45.89 38.11 40.62
C ASP A 530 44.90 38.72 39.64
N GLN A 531 44.15 39.73 40.09
CA GLN A 531 43.17 40.41 39.25
C GLN A 531 43.77 41.65 38.56
N ILE A 532 44.50 41.43 37.46
CA ILE A 532 45.19 42.47 36.69
C ILE A 532 44.71 42.43 35.23
N LEU A 533 44.27 43.58 34.71
CA LEU A 533 43.85 43.72 33.31
C LEU A 533 45.08 43.81 32.39
N HIS A 534 45.13 42.90 31.41
CA HIS A 534 46.08 42.95 30.30
C HIS A 534 45.40 43.45 29.01
N SER A 535 46.13 44.19 28.18
CA SER A 535 45.58 44.80 26.95
C SER A 535 46.59 45.04 25.81
N ALA A 536 47.79 44.48 25.90
CA ALA A 536 48.78 44.57 24.81
C ALA A 536 48.34 43.75 23.60
N ALA A 537 48.75 44.18 22.39
CA ALA A 537 48.51 43.44 21.17
C ALA A 537 49.21 42.07 21.20
N ALA A 538 48.62 41.08 20.54
CA ALA A 538 49.08 39.69 20.47
C ALA A 538 49.00 39.16 19.03
N SER A 539 49.47 37.93 18.82
CA SER A 539 49.13 37.16 17.61
C SER A 539 47.64 36.80 17.58
N ASP A 540 47.16 36.35 16.42
CA ASP A 540 45.79 35.84 16.24
C ASP A 540 45.58 34.46 16.92
N ASP A 541 46.65 33.83 17.41
CA ASP A 541 46.59 32.54 18.11
C ASP A 541 46.00 32.70 19.51
N PRO A 542 45.25 31.70 20.01
CA PRO A 542 44.61 31.77 21.34
C PRO A 542 45.62 31.81 22.49
N VAL A 543 46.89 31.47 22.23
CA VAL A 543 47.99 31.54 23.19
C VAL A 543 49.17 32.25 22.51
N ASP A 544 49.63 33.34 23.11
CA ASP A 544 50.79 34.12 22.68
C ASP A 544 51.95 33.89 23.67
N VAL A 545 53.01 33.25 23.21
CA VAL A 545 54.14 32.80 24.03
C VAL A 545 55.31 33.77 23.89
N VAL A 546 55.67 34.45 24.97
CA VAL A 546 56.83 35.37 25.00
C VAL A 546 58.10 34.61 25.39
N SER A 547 57.99 33.71 26.36
CA SER A 547 59.05 32.81 26.80
C SER A 547 58.47 31.57 27.46
N ALA A 548 59.32 30.59 27.83
CA ALA A 548 58.90 29.43 28.63
C ALA A 548 58.25 29.80 29.98
N THR A 549 58.48 31.01 30.48
CA THR A 549 57.95 31.46 31.77
C THR A 549 56.91 32.57 31.66
N GLU A 550 56.66 33.11 30.47
CA GLU A 550 55.72 34.21 30.26
C GLU A 550 54.88 33.93 29.01
N MET A 551 53.59 33.67 29.23
CA MET A 551 52.61 33.34 28.20
C MET A 551 51.33 34.16 28.41
N TYR A 552 50.58 34.35 27.34
CA TYR A 552 49.29 35.03 27.39
C TYR A 552 48.21 34.23 26.69
N VAL A 553 47.00 34.23 27.24
CA VAL A 553 45.79 33.83 26.51
C VAL A 553 45.18 35.08 25.88
N THR A 554 44.93 35.01 24.58
CA THR A 554 44.48 36.14 23.78
C THR A 554 42.97 36.09 23.54
N VAL A 555 42.36 37.24 23.28
CA VAL A 555 40.98 37.36 22.78
C VAL A 555 40.97 38.48 21.74
N ASP A 556 40.53 38.17 20.52
CA ASP A 556 40.58 39.09 19.36
C ASP A 556 41.97 39.73 19.18
N SER A 557 43.03 38.90 19.26
CA SER A 557 44.43 39.32 19.10
C SER A 557 44.92 40.34 20.14
N VAL A 558 44.30 40.34 21.32
CA VAL A 558 44.71 41.13 22.49
C VAL A 558 44.99 40.21 23.67
N ARG A 559 46.11 40.42 24.38
CA ARG A 559 46.48 39.67 25.59
C ARG A 559 45.50 39.99 26.72
N ARG A 560 44.81 38.98 27.25
CA ARG A 560 43.77 39.17 28.29
C ARG A 560 44.03 38.43 29.60
N LEU A 561 44.82 37.36 29.57
CA LEU A 561 45.24 36.62 30.74
C LEU A 561 46.73 36.33 30.61
N LYS A 562 47.52 36.69 31.63
CA LYS A 562 48.95 36.38 31.72
C LYS A 562 49.16 35.13 32.56
N ILE A 563 50.07 34.26 32.13
CA ILE A 563 50.57 33.13 32.90
C ILE A 563 52.07 33.37 33.10
N ASP A 564 52.45 33.64 34.34
CA ASP A 564 53.84 33.88 34.74
C ASP A 564 54.34 32.70 35.57
N ALA A 565 55.03 31.76 34.92
CA ALA A 565 55.52 30.57 35.59
C ALA A 565 56.69 30.88 36.56
N THR A 566 57.38 32.01 36.39
CA THR A 566 58.47 32.43 37.30
C THR A 566 57.89 33.04 38.58
N ALA A 567 56.94 33.97 38.43
CA ALA A 567 56.23 34.56 39.57
C ALA A 567 55.26 33.57 40.23
N GLY A 568 54.89 32.51 39.51
CA GLY A 568 53.91 31.53 39.95
C GLY A 568 52.50 32.09 39.96
N THR A 569 52.13 32.94 38.98
CA THR A 569 50.85 33.65 38.94
C THR A 569 50.07 33.42 37.64
N ILE A 570 48.74 33.49 37.73
CA ILE A 570 47.82 33.69 36.62
C ILE A 570 47.11 35.01 36.87
N GLU A 571 47.21 35.93 35.91
CA GLU A 571 46.71 37.29 36.04
C GLU A 571 45.63 37.57 34.98
N PHE A 572 44.45 38.07 35.38
CA PHE A 572 43.37 38.47 34.47
C PHE A 572 42.48 39.52 35.12
N ALA A 573 41.66 40.26 34.37
CA ALA A 573 40.96 41.43 34.91
C ALA A 573 39.95 41.11 36.03
N ARG A 574 39.23 39.98 35.94
CA ARG A 574 38.23 39.58 36.94
C ARG A 574 37.94 38.07 36.89
N LEU A 575 37.79 37.43 38.05
CA LEU A 575 37.28 36.06 38.17
C LEU A 575 35.75 36.06 38.31
N THR A 576 35.06 35.16 37.63
CA THR A 576 33.63 34.90 37.88
C THR A 576 33.36 33.40 37.88
N GLN A 577 32.73 32.90 38.94
CA GLN A 577 32.28 31.52 39.00
C GLN A 577 30.78 31.50 38.72
N THR A 578 30.37 30.84 37.64
CA THR A 578 28.96 30.73 37.26
C THR A 578 28.57 29.25 37.26
N ALA A 579 27.60 28.88 38.09
CA ALA A 579 27.01 27.54 38.02
C ALA A 579 26.37 27.37 36.63
N ILE A 580 26.85 26.38 35.86
CA ILE A 580 26.58 26.36 34.42
C ILE A 580 25.11 26.01 34.14
N ALA A 581 24.37 26.94 33.52
CA ALA A 581 23.06 26.66 32.95
C ALA A 581 23.09 26.28 31.45
N SER A 582 24.23 26.45 30.76
CA SER A 582 24.39 26.01 29.38
C SER A 582 25.86 25.97 28.98
N LEU A 583 26.46 24.77 28.93
CA LEU A 583 27.73 24.56 28.25
C LEU A 583 27.45 24.58 26.75
N VAL A 584 28.12 25.45 26.01
CA VAL A 584 28.08 25.40 24.55
C VAL A 584 28.92 24.18 24.14
N SER A 585 28.28 23.17 23.56
CA SER A 585 28.99 22.08 22.92
C SER A 585 29.76 22.63 21.74
N CYS A 586 31.04 22.31 21.67
CA CYS A 586 31.96 22.90 20.72
C CYS A 586 32.78 21.78 20.12
N ARG A 587 32.41 21.29 18.93
CA ARG A 587 33.00 20.10 18.27
C ARG A 587 34.45 20.27 17.77
N SER A 588 35.34 20.77 18.61
CA SER A 588 36.73 21.08 18.28
C SER A 588 37.65 20.42 19.29
N ALA A 589 38.65 19.68 18.81
CA ALA A 589 39.65 18.99 19.62
C ALA A 589 40.83 19.88 20.01
N LEU A 590 40.56 21.14 20.42
CA LEU A 590 41.60 22.10 20.76
C LEU A 590 41.50 22.50 22.24
N PRO A 591 42.59 22.50 23.02
CA PRO A 591 42.56 22.91 24.43
C PRO A 591 42.01 24.33 24.62
N PHE A 592 42.37 25.23 23.70
CA PHE A 592 41.85 26.58 23.61
C PHE A 592 41.23 26.83 22.24
N LYS A 593 40.04 27.41 22.24
CA LYS A 593 39.33 27.80 21.02
C LYS A 593 38.98 29.27 21.06
N ALA A 594 39.57 30.04 20.16
CA ALA A 594 39.21 31.44 19.95
C ALA A 594 37.88 31.54 19.18
N PHE A 595 36.97 32.36 19.69
CA PHE A 595 35.79 32.87 19.02
C PHE A 595 35.82 34.40 19.07
N SER A 596 34.99 35.08 18.27
CA SER A 596 34.89 36.53 18.36
C SER A 596 34.46 36.94 19.78
N GLY A 597 35.28 37.77 20.43
CA GLY A 597 35.03 38.29 21.77
C GLY A 597 35.29 37.35 22.94
N VAL A 598 35.66 36.07 22.71
CA VAL A 598 35.91 35.10 23.78
C VAL A 598 36.89 33.99 23.38
N THR A 599 37.74 33.56 24.31
CA THR A 599 38.54 32.33 24.19
C THR A 599 38.03 31.28 25.15
N CYS A 600 37.63 30.13 24.62
CA CYS A 600 37.06 29.00 25.35
C CYS A 600 38.14 27.98 25.72
N PHE A 601 38.06 27.45 26.94
CA PHE A 601 38.92 26.39 27.46
C PHE A 601 38.12 25.09 27.41
N GLN A 602 38.52 24.18 26.54
CA GLN A 602 37.75 22.98 26.22
C GLN A 602 38.20 21.80 27.09
N VAL A 603 37.27 20.89 27.38
CA VAL A 603 37.53 19.56 27.95
C VAL A 603 36.66 18.55 27.20
N TYR A 604 37.18 17.37 26.89
CA TYR A 604 36.38 16.29 26.35
C TYR A 604 35.60 15.59 27.48
N ASP A 605 34.27 15.60 27.42
CA ASP A 605 33.42 14.90 28.37
C ASP A 605 33.20 13.45 27.89
N PRO A 606 33.79 12.45 28.55
CA PRO A 606 33.72 11.08 28.09
C PRO A 606 32.34 10.45 28.26
N TYR A 607 31.45 11.08 29.05
CA TYR A 607 30.09 10.60 29.22
C TYR A 607 29.18 11.02 28.06
N THR A 608 29.31 12.26 27.57
CA THR A 608 28.54 12.74 26.43
C THR A 608 29.23 12.49 25.09
N GLY A 609 30.54 12.22 25.10
CA GLY A 609 31.34 11.99 23.90
C GLY A 609 31.58 13.27 23.09
N ASP A 610 31.53 14.44 23.73
CA ASP A 610 31.68 15.75 23.09
C ASP A 610 32.61 16.66 23.88
N PHE A 611 33.14 17.70 23.24
CA PHE A 611 33.94 18.71 23.91
C PHE A 611 33.03 19.80 24.48
N VAL A 612 33.31 20.15 25.73
CA VAL A 612 32.57 21.15 26.49
C VAL A 612 33.50 22.30 26.89
N THR A 613 32.95 23.51 26.95
CA THR A 613 33.70 24.70 27.39
C THR A 613 33.63 24.84 28.92
N ALA A 614 34.64 24.39 29.65
CA ALA A 614 34.62 24.42 31.12
C ALA A 614 35.10 25.77 31.71
N ALA A 615 35.76 26.62 30.92
CA ALA A 615 36.01 28.03 31.24
C ALA A 615 36.06 28.92 29.99
N THR A 616 35.87 30.23 30.16
CA THR A 616 35.95 31.23 29.07
C THR A 616 36.68 32.48 29.52
N LEU A 617 37.42 33.12 28.62
CA LEU A 617 38.05 34.43 28.81
C LEU A 617 37.46 35.43 27.81
N SER A 618 36.84 36.50 28.30
CA SER A 618 36.21 37.52 27.43
C SER A 618 37.16 38.63 27.00
N ASN A 619 36.74 39.47 26.04
CA ASN A 619 37.49 40.66 25.62
C ASN A 619 37.77 41.64 26.79
N ALA A 620 36.96 41.60 27.85
CA ALA A 620 37.14 42.47 29.00
C ALA A 620 38.16 41.91 30.01
N GLY A 621 38.78 40.76 29.71
CA GLY A 621 39.66 40.03 30.62
C GLY A 621 38.92 39.34 31.77
N VAL A 622 37.61 39.10 31.62
CA VAL A 622 36.83 38.36 32.62
C VAL A 622 37.02 36.87 32.37
N PHE A 623 37.61 36.18 33.34
CA PHE A 623 37.75 34.73 33.35
C PHE A 623 36.56 34.11 34.06
N SER A 624 35.68 33.47 33.29
CA SER A 624 34.46 32.82 33.78
C SER A 624 34.66 31.31 33.82
N ILE A 625 34.47 30.69 34.98
CA ILE A 625 34.71 29.25 35.18
C ILE A 625 33.38 28.57 35.47
N GLY A 626 33.07 27.55 34.67
CA GLY A 626 31.87 26.73 34.80
C GLY A 626 32.03 25.57 35.79
N VAL A 627 33.25 25.29 36.22
CA VAL A 627 33.58 24.22 37.15
C VAL A 627 34.01 24.78 38.53
N PRO A 628 34.01 23.96 39.59
CA PRO A 628 34.56 24.35 40.88
C PRO A 628 36.00 24.87 40.77
N TRP A 629 36.29 26.03 41.34
CA TRP A 629 37.68 26.47 41.52
C TRP A 629 38.38 25.57 42.55
N ARG A 630 39.55 24.99 42.21
CA ARG A 630 40.28 24.05 43.06
C ARG A 630 41.77 24.41 43.10
N GLN A 631 42.14 25.44 43.86
CA GLN A 631 43.54 25.72 44.14
C GLN A 631 44.08 24.66 45.12
N ARG A 632 44.94 23.74 44.63
CA ARG A 632 45.63 22.77 45.50
C ARG A 632 46.93 23.39 45.97
N ALA A 633 47.01 23.74 47.25
CA ALA A 633 48.25 24.18 47.87
C ALA A 633 49.12 22.98 48.28
N THR A 634 49.60 22.16 47.32
CA THR A 634 50.82 21.33 47.45
C THR A 634 51.15 20.59 46.16
N VAL A 635 52.45 20.53 45.81
CA VAL A 635 53.01 19.76 44.69
C VAL A 635 52.96 18.27 45.03
N GLY A 636 52.25 17.46 44.24
CA GLY A 636 52.13 16.00 44.43
C GLY A 636 50.74 15.41 44.17
N GLU A 637 49.73 16.25 43.94
CA GLU A 637 48.34 15.84 43.75
C GLU A 637 47.86 15.86 42.28
N PHE A 638 48.78 15.93 41.31
CA PHE A 638 48.46 15.91 39.86
C PHE A 638 48.39 14.49 39.25
N GLU A 639 48.71 13.46 40.03
CA GLU A 639 48.61 12.04 39.63
C GLU A 639 47.28 11.42 40.08
#